data_AF-A0A2S3WED1-F1
#
_entry.id   AF-A0A2S3WED1-F1
#
_cell.length_a   1.000
_cell.length_b   1.000
_cell.length_c   1.000
_cell.angle_alpha   90.00
_cell.angle_beta   90.00
_cell.angle_gamma   90.00
#
_symmetry.space_group_name_H-M   'P 1'
#
loop_
_entity.id
_entity.type
_entity.pdbx_description
1 polymer ?
#
loop_
_entity_poly.entity_id
_entity_poly.type
_entity_poly.pdbx_seq_one_letter_code
_entity_poly.pdbx_strand_id
1 'polypeptide(L)'
;MSEPLQEYQRKRDFNATPEPAGKPRRSKKPQALQYCIQKHDASHLHYDFRLELDGTLKSWAIPKGPSLDPKVRRLAVHVEDHPLDYAEFEGNIPDGHYGAGDVIVWDRGVWEPEGDAHAAYAKGKLRFRLQGEKLSGVWNLFRTRLVGKKEQWMLVKSHDGDARSEDEYSIVEALPDSVISDRTLVPRKAVKSPAKTAKKASPAAKRSASKTKAELPEKLQPQLATLVDAAPAGDWRYEVKFDGYRILARIDGDDVRLFTRNGHDWSAKMPHQVEALRTLKLKQAWLDGEMVVANEQGAADFQALQNAFDTQNDEQITYYLFDLLFLGGEDLRQVPLQDRREALRQLLEHNERDCLKYSADFDEPVESLLQSACKLELEGLIGKRADSVYSGRRSNDWIKLKCQLRQEFVIVGYTDPKGSRSGFGALLLALHDKPSGELRYAGKVGTGFTATTLASIHARLKPLEVAKPALAKSPTGADARGVHWLKPKLLAEIAYAQITRDGIVRHAVFHGLRDDKPAKAIDLERAMPKTAVAKKSSNKSSDEENLGELRLTHPDRVIDASSGATKRQVAEYYASVADWLMPQLKDRPVALVRAPDGLEGELFFQKNAGQLHLPGVLGYDKVEAGQAAMVINRPETLLGAVQMNTLELHTWNATNKDFDKPDRFVLDLDPDPALPWKAMLEATQLTLTLLDELGLKVFLKTSGGKGIHVVVPLTRRAGWDEVKDFSHALVNYLAKLFPERLSAVSGPKNRVGRIFIDYLRNGKGATTACAYSLRAREGLPVSVPIWREELTELKGANQWTINNLHERLAEIEDPWADMAKTRQSITAGMRKKMGLK
;
A
#
# COMPACT_ATOMS: atom_id res chain seq x y z
N MET A 1 -43.68 -14.12 -11.13
CA MET A 1 -42.46 -14.95 -10.94
C MET A 1 -41.60 -14.21 -9.94
N SER A 2 -41.11 -14.87 -8.90
CA SER A 2 -40.35 -14.21 -7.83
C SER A 2 -39.03 -13.66 -8.40
N GLU A 3 -38.91 -12.33 -8.52
CA GLU A 3 -37.67 -11.62 -8.91
C GLU A 3 -36.38 -12.04 -8.19
N PRO A 4 -36.37 -12.54 -6.93
CA PRO A 4 -35.11 -12.79 -6.19
C PRO A 4 -34.18 -13.87 -6.76
N LEU A 5 -34.67 -14.85 -7.52
CA LEU A 5 -33.86 -15.99 -8.00
C LEU A 5 -33.27 -15.80 -9.41
N GLN A 6 -33.49 -14.66 -10.06
CA GLN A 6 -33.03 -14.43 -11.44
C GLN A 6 -31.50 -14.55 -11.57
N GLU A 7 -30.76 -13.98 -10.62
CA GLU A 7 -29.29 -14.03 -10.62
C GLU A 7 -28.78 -15.46 -10.39
N TYR A 8 -29.46 -16.23 -9.53
CA TYR A 8 -29.15 -17.64 -9.28
C TYR A 8 -29.32 -18.46 -10.56
N GLN A 9 -30.50 -18.37 -11.18
CA GLN A 9 -30.85 -19.12 -12.39
C GLN A 9 -29.97 -18.73 -13.58
N ARG A 10 -29.58 -17.45 -13.70
CA ARG A 10 -28.69 -16.98 -14.79
C ARG A 10 -27.29 -17.58 -14.72
N LYS A 11 -26.78 -17.86 -13.52
CA LYS A 11 -25.41 -18.35 -13.31
C LYS A 11 -25.25 -19.86 -13.46
N ARG A 12 -26.35 -20.62 -13.52
CA ARG A 12 -26.32 -22.09 -13.56
C ARG A 12 -26.87 -22.61 -14.88
N ASP A 13 -26.26 -23.69 -15.35
CA ASP A 13 -26.83 -24.54 -16.38
C ASP A 13 -27.36 -25.83 -15.74
N PHE A 14 -28.66 -25.86 -15.44
CA PHE A 14 -29.32 -26.97 -14.75
C PHE A 14 -29.38 -28.27 -15.55
N ASN A 15 -28.96 -28.27 -16.82
CA ASN A 15 -28.76 -29.51 -17.58
C ASN A 15 -27.40 -30.16 -17.29
N ALA A 16 -26.48 -29.43 -16.64
CA ALA A 16 -25.10 -29.85 -16.44
C ALA A 16 -24.63 -29.75 -14.97
N THR A 17 -25.36 -29.03 -14.11
CA THR A 17 -25.14 -29.02 -12.65
C THR A 17 -26.19 -29.86 -11.92
N PRO A 18 -25.83 -30.59 -10.84
CA PRO A 18 -26.80 -31.29 -9.99
C PRO A 18 -27.56 -30.34 -9.03
N GLU A 19 -27.28 -29.04 -9.06
CA GLU A 19 -27.95 -28.04 -8.22
C GLU A 19 -29.45 -27.89 -8.57
N PRO A 20 -30.34 -27.66 -7.58
CA PRO A 20 -31.77 -27.51 -7.81
C PRO A 20 -32.14 -26.17 -8.47
N ALA A 21 -32.96 -26.20 -9.53
CA ALA A 21 -33.45 -24.99 -10.21
C ALA A 21 -34.46 -24.14 -9.41
N GLY A 22 -34.94 -24.67 -8.28
CA GLY A 22 -35.94 -24.08 -7.41
C GLY A 22 -37.37 -24.40 -7.84
N LYS A 23 -38.13 -25.10 -6.99
CA LYS A 23 -39.58 -25.26 -7.17
C LYS A 23 -40.33 -24.08 -6.54
N PRO A 24 -41.30 -23.42 -7.23
CA PRO A 24 -42.11 -22.38 -6.62
C PRO A 24 -43.02 -22.99 -5.55
N ARG A 25 -42.62 -22.87 -4.27
CA ARG A 25 -43.48 -23.20 -3.14
C ARG A 25 -44.28 -21.97 -2.73
N ARG A 26 -45.61 -22.04 -2.84
CA ARG A 26 -46.52 -21.12 -2.14
C ARG A 26 -46.51 -21.49 -0.66
N SER A 27 -45.95 -20.66 0.21
CA SER A 27 -46.13 -20.85 1.64
C SER A 27 -47.59 -20.57 2.02
N LYS A 28 -48.29 -21.62 2.44
CA LYS A 28 -49.62 -21.57 3.07
C LYS A 28 -49.45 -22.03 4.51
N LYS A 29 -48.88 -21.17 5.36
CA LYS A 29 -48.92 -21.10 6.85
C LYS A 29 -47.61 -20.48 7.38
N PRO A 30 -47.64 -19.76 8.52
CA PRO A 30 -46.41 -19.36 9.21
C PRO A 30 -45.69 -20.63 9.71
N GLN A 31 -44.57 -20.95 9.10
CA GLN A 31 -43.64 -21.98 9.57
C GLN A 31 -42.41 -21.30 10.17
N ALA A 32 -41.68 -22.01 11.05
CA ALA A 32 -40.41 -21.55 11.56
C ALA A 32 -39.43 -21.33 10.39
N LEU A 33 -38.70 -20.21 10.39
CA LEU A 33 -37.78 -19.87 9.31
C LEU A 33 -36.56 -20.79 9.37
N GLN A 34 -36.22 -21.44 8.26
CA GLN A 34 -35.09 -22.36 8.22
C GLN A 34 -33.75 -21.62 8.02
N TYR A 35 -32.68 -22.22 8.51
CA TYR A 35 -31.31 -21.83 8.14
C TYR A 35 -30.49 -23.06 7.79
N CYS A 36 -29.44 -22.86 6.98
CA CYS A 36 -28.45 -23.88 6.72
C CYS A 36 -27.06 -23.25 6.58
N ILE A 37 -26.05 -24.08 6.82
CA ILE A 37 -24.65 -23.76 6.58
C ILE A 37 -24.09 -24.88 5.71
N GLN A 38 -23.64 -24.55 4.52
CA GLN A 38 -22.99 -25.51 3.63
C GLN A 38 -21.47 -25.33 3.70
N LYS A 39 -20.72 -26.41 3.92
CA LYS A 39 -19.26 -26.39 3.75
C LYS A 39 -18.97 -26.70 2.29
N HIS A 40 -18.22 -25.83 1.64
CA HIS A 40 -18.03 -25.83 0.19
C HIS A 40 -16.54 -25.78 -0.14
N ASP A 41 -16.02 -26.88 -0.68
CA ASP A 41 -14.66 -26.98 -1.21
C ASP A 41 -14.63 -26.63 -2.70
N ALA A 42 -14.75 -25.33 -2.98
CA ALA A 42 -14.66 -24.76 -4.32
C ALA A 42 -13.19 -24.48 -4.70
N SER A 43 -12.87 -23.32 -5.29
CA SER A 43 -11.48 -22.87 -5.44
C SER A 43 -10.77 -22.71 -4.09
N HIS A 44 -11.54 -22.41 -3.04
CA HIS A 44 -11.11 -22.40 -1.65
C HIS A 44 -12.24 -22.94 -0.77
N LEU A 45 -11.88 -23.62 0.31
CA LEU A 45 -12.82 -24.06 1.34
C LEU A 45 -13.47 -22.85 2.02
N HIS A 46 -14.79 -22.83 2.10
CA HIS A 46 -15.55 -21.83 2.85
C HIS A 46 -16.88 -22.39 3.36
N TYR A 47 -17.56 -21.62 4.22
CA TYR A 47 -18.85 -21.99 4.80
C TYR A 47 -19.92 -21.00 4.36
N ASP A 48 -20.86 -21.49 3.59
CA ASP A 48 -22.00 -20.78 3.04
C ASP A 48 -23.14 -20.70 4.08
N PHE A 49 -23.21 -19.60 4.83
CA PHE A 49 -24.25 -19.32 5.82
C PHE A 49 -25.51 -18.77 5.14
N ARG A 50 -26.68 -19.34 5.45
CA ARG A 50 -27.94 -19.00 4.76
C ARG A 50 -29.13 -18.90 5.70
N LEU A 51 -29.92 -17.84 5.55
CA LEU A 51 -31.17 -17.61 6.30
C LEU A 51 -32.36 -17.54 5.35
N GLU A 52 -33.44 -18.25 5.65
CA GLU A 52 -34.70 -18.10 4.93
C GLU A 52 -35.34 -16.74 5.20
N LEU A 53 -35.57 -15.98 4.13
CA LEU A 53 -36.38 -14.76 4.13
C LEU A 53 -36.99 -14.54 2.73
N ASP A 54 -38.25 -14.11 2.67
CA ASP A 54 -38.99 -13.88 1.42
C ASP A 54 -39.10 -15.10 0.49
N GLY A 55 -39.16 -16.31 1.07
CA GLY A 55 -39.24 -17.55 0.30
C GLY A 55 -37.97 -17.92 -0.46
N THR A 56 -36.83 -17.34 -0.06
CA THR A 56 -35.49 -17.63 -0.57
C THR A 56 -34.47 -17.71 0.56
N LEU A 57 -33.28 -18.24 0.27
CA LEU A 57 -32.15 -18.28 1.19
C LEU A 57 -31.21 -17.09 0.95
N LYS A 58 -31.25 -16.09 1.84
CA LYS A 58 -30.26 -15.00 1.87
C LYS A 58 -28.92 -15.58 2.27
N SER A 59 -27.87 -15.30 1.50
CA SER A 59 -26.68 -16.14 1.47
C SER A 59 -25.38 -15.36 1.68
N TRP A 60 -24.48 -15.91 2.50
CA TRP A 60 -23.16 -15.33 2.78
C TRP A 60 -22.06 -16.39 2.83
N ALA A 61 -20.95 -16.15 2.14
CA ALA A 61 -19.75 -16.99 2.23
C ALA A 61 -18.84 -16.55 3.38
N ILE A 62 -18.49 -17.48 4.28
CA ILE A 62 -17.66 -17.28 5.48
C ILE A 62 -16.38 -18.14 5.33
N PRO A 63 -15.24 -17.57 4.91
CA PRO A 63 -14.03 -18.35 4.60
C PRO A 63 -13.49 -19.19 5.76
N LYS A 64 -13.55 -18.66 7.00
CA LYS A 64 -13.08 -19.36 8.22
C LYS A 64 -14.18 -20.09 8.99
N GLY A 65 -15.39 -20.16 8.44
CA GLY A 65 -16.57 -20.69 9.14
C GLY A 65 -17.01 -19.88 10.36
N PRO A 66 -18.13 -20.27 10.99
CA PRO A 66 -18.63 -19.63 12.21
C PRO A 66 -17.67 -19.86 13.39
N SER A 67 -17.68 -18.96 14.37
CA SER A 67 -16.93 -19.09 15.63
C SER A 67 -17.89 -18.91 16.80
N LEU A 68 -17.75 -19.75 17.83
CA LEU A 68 -18.52 -19.63 19.08
C LEU A 68 -17.94 -18.54 20.01
N ASP A 69 -16.82 -17.92 19.65
CA ASP A 69 -16.18 -16.88 20.47
C ASP A 69 -16.80 -15.51 20.20
N PRO A 70 -17.41 -14.87 21.21
CA PRO A 70 -17.99 -13.54 21.05
C PRO A 70 -16.97 -12.43 20.72
N LYS A 71 -15.67 -12.66 20.96
CA LYS A 71 -14.59 -11.73 20.62
C LYS A 71 -14.20 -11.82 19.15
N VAL A 72 -14.54 -12.92 18.48
CA VAL A 72 -14.16 -13.18 17.10
C VAL A 72 -15.24 -12.71 16.14
N ARG A 73 -14.83 -11.90 15.15
CA ARG A 73 -15.73 -11.39 14.11
C ARG A 73 -15.39 -12.07 12.79
N ARG A 74 -16.33 -12.87 12.26
CA ARG A 74 -16.14 -13.60 11.00
C ARG A 74 -16.66 -12.78 9.83
N LEU A 75 -15.83 -12.55 8.82
CA LEU A 75 -16.25 -11.92 7.56
C LEU A 75 -17.25 -12.82 6.84
N ALA A 76 -18.39 -12.25 6.45
CA ALA A 76 -19.46 -12.91 5.74
C ALA A 76 -19.76 -12.13 4.45
N VAL A 77 -19.36 -12.67 3.29
CA VAL A 77 -19.50 -12.00 1.99
C VAL A 77 -20.86 -12.36 1.38
N HIS A 78 -21.73 -11.37 1.16
CA HIS A 78 -23.06 -11.62 0.60
C HIS A 78 -22.95 -12.16 -0.84
N VAL A 79 -23.70 -13.22 -1.15
CA VAL A 79 -23.81 -13.82 -2.49
C VAL A 79 -25.26 -13.82 -2.95
N GLU A 80 -25.53 -14.28 -4.16
CA GLU A 80 -26.91 -14.35 -4.66
C GLU A 80 -27.81 -15.25 -3.80
N ASP A 81 -29.11 -14.96 -3.80
CA ASP A 81 -30.10 -15.74 -3.08
C ASP A 81 -30.25 -17.14 -3.69
N HIS A 82 -30.46 -18.14 -2.85
CA HIS A 82 -30.64 -19.53 -3.28
C HIS A 82 -32.10 -19.98 -3.10
N PRO A 83 -32.58 -20.96 -3.89
CA PRO A 83 -33.91 -21.52 -3.68
C PRO A 83 -33.95 -22.36 -2.39
N LEU A 84 -35.13 -22.51 -1.78
CA LEU A 84 -35.26 -23.19 -0.48
C LEU A 84 -34.85 -24.67 -0.51
N ASP A 85 -35.03 -25.35 -1.63
CA ASP A 85 -34.60 -26.73 -1.84
C ASP A 85 -33.06 -26.87 -1.93
N TYR A 86 -32.33 -25.77 -2.08
CA TYR A 86 -30.87 -25.77 -2.00
C TYR A 86 -30.35 -26.05 -0.57
N ALA A 87 -31.15 -25.83 0.47
CA ALA A 87 -30.74 -26.03 1.86
C ALA A 87 -30.38 -27.50 2.19
N GLU A 88 -30.90 -28.45 1.41
CA GLU A 88 -30.67 -29.89 1.58
C GLU A 88 -29.66 -30.44 0.57
N PHE A 89 -29.09 -29.60 -0.30
CA PHE A 89 -28.20 -30.05 -1.36
C PHE A 89 -26.81 -30.43 -0.84
N GLU A 90 -26.40 -31.65 -1.16
CA GLU A 90 -25.03 -32.16 -1.05
C GLU A 90 -24.61 -32.81 -2.36
N GLY A 91 -23.38 -32.53 -2.82
CA GLY A 91 -22.91 -33.06 -4.09
C GLY A 91 -21.63 -32.43 -4.58
N ASN A 92 -21.16 -32.92 -5.74
CA ASN A 92 -20.04 -32.35 -6.47
C ASN A 92 -20.59 -31.49 -7.62
N ILE A 93 -20.30 -30.19 -7.60
CA ILE A 93 -20.58 -29.29 -8.71
C ILE A 93 -19.43 -29.46 -9.72
N PRO A 94 -19.70 -29.88 -10.98
CA PRO A 94 -18.63 -30.24 -11.92
C PRO A 94 -17.70 -29.08 -12.28
N ASP A 95 -16.44 -29.40 -12.60
CA ASP A 95 -15.45 -28.41 -13.02
C ASP A 95 -15.92 -27.62 -14.26
N GLY A 96 -15.70 -26.30 -14.26
CA GLY A 96 -16.16 -25.40 -15.31
C GLY A 96 -17.53 -24.78 -15.06
N HIS A 97 -18.28 -25.26 -14.06
CA HIS A 97 -19.53 -24.65 -13.62
C HIS A 97 -19.29 -23.62 -12.50
N TYR A 98 -20.21 -22.66 -12.37
CA TYR A 98 -20.12 -21.64 -11.32
C TYR A 98 -20.29 -22.30 -9.95
N GLY A 99 -19.27 -22.15 -9.08
CA GLY A 99 -19.24 -22.85 -7.80
C GLY A 99 -18.75 -24.29 -7.89
N ALA A 100 -17.97 -24.66 -8.92
CA ALA A 100 -17.35 -25.99 -9.02
C ALA A 100 -16.61 -26.37 -7.73
N GLY A 101 -16.94 -27.53 -7.18
CA GLY A 101 -16.54 -27.88 -5.81
C GLY A 101 -17.42 -28.96 -5.19
N ASP A 102 -16.93 -29.57 -4.12
CA ASP A 102 -17.77 -30.45 -3.29
C ASP A 102 -18.50 -29.62 -2.22
N VAL A 103 -19.81 -29.88 -2.08
CA VAL A 103 -20.69 -29.20 -1.14
C VAL A 103 -21.30 -30.23 -0.19
N ILE A 104 -21.26 -29.96 1.11
CA ILE A 104 -22.01 -30.68 2.14
C ILE A 104 -22.81 -29.70 2.99
N VAL A 105 -23.90 -30.15 3.61
CA VAL A 105 -24.64 -29.41 4.62
C VAL A 105 -23.96 -29.62 5.97
N TRP A 106 -23.19 -28.62 6.40
CA TRP A 106 -22.42 -28.65 7.63
C TRP A 106 -23.27 -28.40 8.88
N ASP A 107 -24.32 -27.60 8.77
CA ASP A 107 -25.29 -27.39 9.85
C ASP A 107 -26.64 -26.97 9.26
N ARG A 108 -27.73 -27.23 9.98
CA ARG A 108 -29.08 -26.82 9.61
C ARG A 108 -29.97 -26.69 10.82
N GLY A 109 -31.05 -25.93 10.70
CA GLY A 109 -32.05 -25.82 11.75
C GLY A 109 -33.02 -24.69 11.50
N VAL A 110 -33.50 -24.11 12.60
CA VAL A 110 -34.40 -22.95 12.58
C VAL A 110 -33.71 -21.72 13.13
N TRP A 111 -34.05 -20.56 12.59
CA TRP A 111 -33.62 -19.27 13.12
C TRP A 111 -34.82 -18.42 13.52
N GLU A 112 -34.65 -17.67 14.60
CA GLU A 112 -35.66 -16.78 15.14
C GLU A 112 -35.11 -15.34 15.17
N PRO A 113 -35.65 -14.41 14.35
CA PRO A 113 -35.23 -13.01 14.38
C PRO A 113 -35.63 -12.34 15.70
N GLU A 114 -34.73 -11.56 16.29
CA GLU A 114 -35.11 -10.62 17.35
C GLU A 114 -35.74 -9.37 16.70
N GLY A 115 -37.07 -9.34 16.65
CA GLY A 115 -37.86 -8.26 16.05
C GLY A 115 -38.23 -8.51 14.59
N ASP A 116 -38.46 -7.43 13.82
CA ASP A 116 -38.84 -7.51 12.41
C ASP A 116 -37.63 -7.85 11.53
N ALA A 117 -37.62 -9.06 10.97
CA ALA A 117 -36.54 -9.57 10.12
C ALA A 117 -36.30 -8.73 8.87
N HIS A 118 -37.37 -8.27 8.21
CA HIS A 118 -37.28 -7.48 6.98
C HIS A 118 -36.66 -6.12 7.25
N ALA A 119 -37.13 -5.43 8.28
CA ALA A 119 -36.60 -4.13 8.68
C ALA A 119 -35.13 -4.24 9.15
N ALA A 120 -34.79 -5.30 9.89
CA ALA A 120 -33.44 -5.56 10.38
C ALA A 120 -32.45 -5.88 9.25
N TYR A 121 -32.85 -6.71 8.27
CA TYR A 121 -32.06 -7.02 7.08
C TYR A 121 -31.85 -5.77 6.21
N ALA A 122 -32.90 -5.00 5.93
CA ALA A 122 -32.81 -3.76 5.14
C ALA A 122 -31.89 -2.71 5.79
N LYS A 123 -31.88 -2.62 7.13
CA LYS A 123 -30.97 -1.75 7.89
C LYS A 123 -29.54 -2.30 7.98
N GLY A 124 -29.31 -3.54 7.55
CA GLY A 124 -28.00 -4.20 7.65
C GLY A 124 -27.62 -4.60 9.08
N LYS A 125 -28.58 -4.89 9.95
CA LYS A 125 -28.33 -5.28 11.35
C LYS A 125 -29.35 -6.33 11.80
N LEU A 126 -29.00 -7.59 11.65
CA LEU A 126 -29.79 -8.73 12.11
C LEU A 126 -29.23 -9.24 13.43
N ARG A 127 -30.10 -9.41 14.41
CA ARG A 127 -29.83 -10.17 15.62
C ARG A 127 -30.86 -11.29 15.69
N PHE A 128 -30.43 -12.50 15.93
CA PHE A 128 -31.29 -13.68 15.86
C PHE A 128 -30.76 -14.81 16.71
N ARG A 129 -31.64 -15.76 17.03
CA ARG A 129 -31.29 -17.02 17.69
C ARG A 129 -31.24 -18.14 16.67
N LEU A 130 -30.20 -18.96 16.73
CA LEU A 130 -30.10 -20.22 15.98
C LEU A 130 -30.44 -21.38 16.90
N GLN A 131 -31.15 -22.35 16.34
CA GLN A 131 -31.35 -23.67 16.91
C GLN A 131 -31.08 -24.68 15.78
N GLY A 132 -29.82 -25.06 15.61
CA GLY A 132 -29.44 -26.12 14.68
C GLY A 132 -28.76 -27.27 15.37
N GLU A 133 -28.28 -28.19 14.54
CA GLU A 133 -27.62 -29.41 14.98
C GLU A 133 -26.24 -29.12 15.59
N LYS A 134 -25.55 -28.07 15.12
CA LYS A 134 -24.25 -27.63 15.65
C LYS A 134 -24.29 -26.25 16.29
N LEU A 135 -24.88 -25.25 15.63
CA LEU A 135 -24.94 -23.89 16.15
C LEU A 135 -26.23 -23.64 16.93
N SER A 136 -26.04 -23.14 18.16
CA SER A 136 -27.10 -22.71 19.06
C SER A 136 -26.84 -21.30 19.61
N GLY A 137 -27.87 -20.71 20.20
CA GLY A 137 -27.77 -19.43 20.90
C GLY A 137 -27.96 -18.21 20.00
N VAL A 138 -27.61 -17.04 20.51
CA VAL A 138 -27.83 -15.73 19.87
C VAL A 138 -26.62 -15.31 19.04
N TRP A 139 -26.89 -14.77 17.86
CA TRP A 139 -25.93 -14.33 16.86
C TRP A 139 -26.29 -12.95 16.33
N ASN A 140 -25.27 -12.24 15.82
CA ASN A 140 -25.41 -10.95 15.20
C ASN A 140 -24.77 -10.97 13.81
N LEU A 141 -25.49 -10.46 12.83
CA LEU A 141 -25.03 -10.28 11.46
C LEU A 141 -25.23 -8.82 11.06
N PHE A 142 -24.14 -8.08 10.85
CA PHE A 142 -24.21 -6.66 10.52
C PHE A 142 -23.41 -6.28 9.27
N ARG A 143 -23.98 -5.43 8.43
CA ARG A 143 -23.40 -4.93 7.18
C ARG A 143 -22.36 -3.85 7.49
N THR A 144 -21.17 -4.01 6.91
CA THR A 144 -20.07 -3.05 7.05
C THR A 144 -20.10 -2.02 5.92
N ARG A 145 -19.37 -0.91 6.09
CA ARG A 145 -19.18 0.12 5.05
C ARG A 145 -17.87 -0.07 4.26
N LEU A 146 -17.27 -1.25 4.34
CA LEU A 146 -16.03 -1.58 3.64
C LEU A 146 -16.30 -1.67 2.13
N VAL A 147 -15.38 -1.13 1.33
CA VAL A 147 -15.50 -1.10 -0.13
C VAL A 147 -15.07 -2.47 -0.69
N GLY A 148 -15.97 -3.13 -1.44
CA GLY A 148 -15.71 -4.42 -2.08
C GLY A 148 -16.70 -4.68 -3.22
N LYS A 149 -16.36 -5.62 -4.12
CA LYS A 149 -17.22 -5.98 -5.29
C LYS A 149 -18.58 -6.58 -4.90
N LYS A 150 -18.74 -7.07 -3.66
CA LYS A 150 -19.98 -7.61 -3.09
C LYS A 150 -20.19 -7.03 -1.68
N GLU A 151 -21.43 -6.96 -1.22
CA GLU A 151 -21.76 -6.44 0.12
C GLU A 151 -21.08 -7.28 1.23
N GLN A 152 -20.37 -6.63 2.15
CA GLN A 152 -19.62 -7.30 3.22
C GLN A 152 -20.33 -7.16 4.56
N TRP A 153 -20.56 -8.30 5.21
CA TRP A 153 -21.17 -8.42 6.53
C TRP A 153 -20.19 -9.07 7.52
N MET A 154 -20.50 -8.97 8.81
CA MET A 154 -19.77 -9.66 9.87
C MET A 154 -20.74 -10.51 10.69
N LEU A 155 -20.43 -11.80 10.84
CA LEU A 155 -21.12 -12.72 11.74
C LEU A 155 -20.35 -12.78 13.07
N VAL A 156 -21.08 -12.60 14.19
CA VAL A 156 -20.51 -12.56 15.54
C VAL A 156 -21.44 -13.28 16.52
N LYS A 157 -20.88 -14.19 17.32
CA LYS A 157 -21.61 -14.86 18.41
C LYS A 157 -21.89 -13.87 19.55
N SER A 158 -23.11 -13.88 20.11
CA SER A 158 -23.40 -13.12 21.33
C SER A 158 -22.82 -13.81 22.56
N HIS A 159 -22.53 -13.03 23.60
CA HIS A 159 -22.19 -13.54 24.93
C HIS A 159 -23.45 -14.16 25.56
N ASP A 160 -23.63 -15.46 25.42
CA ASP A 160 -24.68 -16.27 26.05
C ASP A 160 -24.13 -17.63 26.48
N GLY A 161 -25.00 -18.54 26.94
CA GLY A 161 -24.62 -19.84 27.48
C GLY A 161 -23.94 -20.80 26.48
N ASP A 162 -24.09 -20.56 25.18
CA ASP A 162 -23.50 -21.38 24.12
C ASP A 162 -22.17 -20.80 23.59
N ALA A 163 -21.74 -19.64 24.10
CA ALA A 163 -20.48 -19.01 23.72
C ALA A 163 -19.27 -19.76 24.30
N ARG A 164 -18.21 -19.92 23.50
CA ARG A 164 -16.96 -20.60 23.89
C ARG A 164 -15.75 -19.89 23.29
N SER A 165 -14.64 -19.84 24.02
CA SER A 165 -13.37 -19.30 23.52
C SER A 165 -12.88 -20.09 22.32
N GLU A 166 -12.44 -19.43 21.25
CA GLU A 166 -11.95 -20.12 20.03
C GLU A 166 -10.61 -20.83 20.30
N ASP A 167 -9.82 -20.32 21.25
CA ASP A 167 -8.58 -20.96 21.71
C ASP A 167 -8.84 -22.28 22.48
N GLU A 168 -10.04 -22.44 23.05
CA GLU A 168 -10.44 -23.65 23.81
C GLU A 168 -11.22 -24.65 22.95
N TYR A 169 -12.07 -24.17 22.04
CA TYR A 169 -12.95 -25.00 21.25
C TYR A 169 -13.30 -24.38 19.88
N SER A 170 -12.69 -24.92 18.82
CA SER A 170 -13.04 -24.60 17.44
C SER A 170 -14.13 -25.53 16.91
N ILE A 171 -15.36 -25.03 16.79
CA ILE A 171 -16.52 -25.86 16.35
C ILE A 171 -16.36 -26.42 14.93
N VAL A 172 -15.66 -25.70 14.05
CA VAL A 172 -15.43 -26.12 12.65
C VAL A 172 -14.41 -27.24 12.54
N GLU A 173 -13.49 -27.35 13.50
CA GLU A 173 -12.52 -28.44 13.61
C GLU A 173 -13.11 -29.62 14.39
N ALA A 174 -13.86 -29.34 15.46
CA ALA A 174 -14.45 -30.38 16.31
C ALA A 174 -15.60 -31.13 15.62
N LEU A 175 -16.38 -30.47 14.75
CA LEU A 175 -17.53 -31.05 14.07
C LEU A 175 -17.46 -30.78 12.55
N PRO A 176 -16.50 -31.36 11.80
CA PRO A 176 -16.23 -31.00 10.41
C PRO A 176 -17.21 -31.61 9.37
N ASP A 177 -18.04 -32.54 9.80
CA ASP A 177 -18.81 -33.46 8.94
C ASP A 177 -20.19 -32.91 8.54
N SER A 178 -20.85 -33.57 7.60
CA SER A 178 -22.23 -33.28 7.23
C SER A 178 -23.19 -33.65 8.36
N VAL A 179 -24.29 -32.89 8.52
CA VAL A 179 -25.41 -33.26 9.39
C VAL A 179 -26.48 -34.12 8.69
N ILE A 180 -26.34 -34.34 7.38
CA ILE A 180 -27.26 -35.15 6.58
C ILE A 180 -26.66 -36.51 6.23
N SER A 181 -25.41 -36.53 5.78
CA SER A 181 -24.76 -37.73 5.25
C SER A 181 -23.55 -38.21 6.06
N ASP A 182 -23.21 -37.51 7.16
CA ASP A 182 -21.99 -37.73 7.95
C ASP A 182 -20.68 -37.65 7.12
N ARG A 183 -20.74 -37.17 5.87
CA ARG A 183 -19.56 -37.00 5.01
C ARG A 183 -18.69 -35.87 5.52
N THR A 184 -17.40 -36.14 5.67
CA THR A 184 -16.37 -35.11 5.83
C THR A 184 -15.94 -34.56 4.47
N LEU A 185 -15.87 -33.24 4.32
CA LEU A 185 -15.08 -32.62 3.25
C LEU A 185 -13.62 -32.51 3.70
N VAL A 186 -12.77 -33.34 3.11
CA VAL A 186 -11.31 -33.19 3.13
C VAL A 186 -10.97 -32.22 2.01
N PRO A 187 -10.26 -31.09 2.27
CA PRO A 187 -9.86 -30.15 1.24
C PRO A 187 -9.15 -30.89 0.11
N ARG A 188 -9.47 -30.59 -1.16
CA ARG A 188 -8.71 -31.10 -2.32
C ARG A 188 -7.22 -30.87 -2.06
N LYS A 189 -6.46 -31.94 -1.75
CA LYS A 189 -5.00 -31.95 -1.99
C LYS A 189 -4.84 -31.58 -3.46
N ALA A 190 -3.98 -30.61 -3.76
CA ALA A 190 -3.67 -30.25 -5.15
C ALA A 190 -3.27 -31.51 -5.92
N VAL A 191 -4.22 -32.07 -6.67
CA VAL A 191 -3.96 -33.20 -7.56
C VAL A 191 -3.15 -32.61 -8.69
N LYS A 192 -1.85 -32.97 -8.75
CA LYS A 192 -1.04 -32.82 -9.95
C LYS A 192 -1.86 -33.38 -11.11
N SER A 193 -2.34 -32.50 -11.99
CA SER A 193 -3.16 -32.92 -13.12
C SER A 193 -2.35 -33.89 -13.99
N PRO A 194 -2.95 -34.99 -14.46
CA PRO A 194 -2.27 -35.96 -15.30
C PRO A 194 -1.95 -35.33 -16.65
N ALA A 195 -0.73 -35.56 -17.13
CA ALA A 195 -0.24 -35.07 -18.40
C ALA A 195 -1.17 -35.45 -19.56
N LYS A 196 -1.85 -34.48 -20.16
CA LYS A 196 -2.49 -34.61 -21.47
C LYS A 196 -1.62 -33.90 -22.51
N THR A 197 -0.82 -34.73 -23.19
CA THR A 197 -0.33 -34.61 -24.57
C THR A 197 -0.25 -33.20 -25.16
N ALA A 198 0.91 -32.57 -24.95
CA ALA A 198 1.35 -31.43 -25.74
C ALA A 198 1.47 -31.83 -27.22
N LYS A 199 0.60 -31.26 -28.06
CA LYS A 199 0.90 -31.11 -29.49
C LYS A 199 2.04 -30.11 -29.63
N LYS A 200 3.07 -30.52 -30.38
CA LYS A 200 4.33 -29.83 -30.67
C LYS A 200 4.18 -28.31 -30.79
N ALA A 201 4.76 -27.59 -29.84
CA ALA A 201 5.28 -26.24 -30.04
C ALA A 201 6.80 -26.34 -30.12
N SER A 202 7.38 -25.70 -31.13
CA SER A 202 8.81 -25.69 -31.47
C SER A 202 9.71 -25.22 -30.30
N PRO A 203 10.96 -25.67 -30.23
CA PRO A 203 11.80 -25.50 -29.03
C PRO A 203 12.25 -24.04 -28.87
N ALA A 204 11.75 -23.37 -27.82
CA ALA A 204 12.37 -22.16 -27.30
C ALA A 204 13.58 -22.57 -26.43
N ALA A 205 14.72 -21.95 -26.70
CA ALA A 205 16.04 -22.36 -26.27
C ALA A 205 16.21 -22.50 -24.74
N LYS A 206 16.79 -23.62 -24.31
CA LYS A 206 17.51 -23.73 -23.05
C LYS A 206 18.59 -22.65 -23.02
N ARG A 207 18.41 -21.60 -22.21
CA ARG A 207 19.54 -20.81 -21.72
C ARG A 207 20.21 -21.63 -20.63
N SER A 208 21.17 -22.47 -21.02
CA SER A 208 22.21 -22.93 -20.10
C SER A 208 22.92 -21.69 -19.57
N ALA A 209 22.89 -21.47 -18.25
CA ALA A 209 23.88 -20.61 -17.61
C ALA A 209 25.26 -21.12 -18.04
N SER A 210 26.12 -20.23 -18.54
CA SER A 210 27.45 -20.62 -18.98
C SER A 210 28.22 -21.19 -17.80
N LYS A 211 28.76 -22.41 -17.96
CA LYS A 211 29.77 -23.00 -17.08
C LYS A 211 31.11 -22.29 -17.25
N THR A 212 31.15 -21.00 -16.91
CA THR A 212 32.38 -20.23 -16.84
C THR A 212 32.96 -20.38 -15.44
N LYS A 213 34.11 -21.06 -15.32
CA LYS A 213 34.92 -21.08 -14.09
C LYS A 213 35.16 -19.63 -13.65
N ALA A 214 34.73 -19.29 -12.45
CA ALA A 214 34.95 -18.00 -11.82
C ALA A 214 36.01 -18.14 -10.72
N GLU A 215 36.81 -17.10 -10.51
CA GLU A 215 37.73 -17.03 -9.37
C GLU A 215 36.97 -16.75 -8.07
N LEU A 216 37.44 -17.33 -6.95
CA LEU A 216 36.82 -17.15 -5.64
C LEU A 216 36.96 -15.70 -5.19
N PRO A 217 35.84 -14.95 -5.00
CA PRO A 217 35.93 -13.55 -4.58
C PRO A 217 36.63 -13.38 -3.22
N GLU A 218 37.47 -12.36 -3.09
CA GLU A 218 38.11 -12.03 -1.80
C GLU A 218 37.11 -11.47 -0.78
N LYS A 219 36.11 -10.72 -1.25
CA LYS A 219 35.10 -10.06 -0.41
C LYS A 219 33.73 -10.14 -1.07
N LEU A 220 32.70 -10.30 -0.23
CA LEU A 220 31.30 -10.19 -0.63
C LEU A 220 30.55 -9.28 0.34
N GLN A 221 29.53 -8.58 -0.19
CA GLN A 221 28.60 -7.82 0.63
C GLN A 221 27.31 -8.61 0.82
N PRO A 222 26.74 -8.62 2.03
CA PRO A 222 25.50 -9.34 2.28
C PRO A 222 24.29 -8.64 1.66
N GLN A 223 23.35 -9.42 1.14
CA GLN A 223 22.06 -8.92 0.66
C GLN A 223 21.22 -8.42 1.85
N LEU A 224 20.63 -7.23 1.71
CA LEU A 224 19.85 -6.60 2.78
C LEU A 224 18.35 -6.62 2.48
N ALA A 225 17.57 -7.05 3.48
CA ALA A 225 16.11 -7.11 3.37
C ALA A 225 15.45 -5.73 3.54
N THR A 226 14.28 -5.57 2.92
CA THR A 226 13.43 -4.39 3.00
C THR A 226 12.29 -4.60 4.00
N LEU A 227 12.09 -3.69 4.95
CA LEU A 227 10.97 -3.77 5.90
C LEU A 227 9.66 -3.49 5.16
N VAL A 228 8.68 -4.39 5.29
CA VAL A 228 7.34 -4.22 4.71
C VAL A 228 6.27 -4.40 5.78
N ASP A 229 5.11 -3.79 5.56
CA ASP A 229 3.95 -3.88 6.46
C ASP A 229 3.12 -5.14 6.24
N ALA A 230 3.14 -5.70 5.02
CA ALA A 230 2.54 -6.98 4.71
C ALA A 230 3.26 -7.65 3.53
N ALA A 231 3.12 -8.97 3.47
CA ALA A 231 3.72 -9.82 2.47
C ALA A 231 3.25 -9.47 1.04
N PRO A 232 4.15 -9.25 0.08
CA PRO A 232 3.82 -8.97 -1.32
C PRO A 232 3.19 -10.20 -2.00
N ALA A 233 2.44 -9.96 -3.07
CA ALA A 233 2.01 -11.04 -3.97
C ALA A 233 3.21 -11.59 -4.76
N GLY A 234 3.15 -12.86 -5.17
CA GLY A 234 4.16 -13.55 -5.96
C GLY A 234 4.63 -14.86 -5.34
N ASP A 235 5.63 -15.48 -5.95
CA ASP A 235 6.26 -16.70 -5.45
C ASP A 235 7.37 -16.36 -4.43
N TRP A 236 6.99 -16.37 -3.16
CA TRP A 236 7.83 -16.00 -2.02
C TRP A 236 8.00 -17.18 -1.08
N ARG A 237 9.24 -17.41 -0.66
CA ARG A 237 9.61 -18.34 0.40
C ARG A 237 9.83 -17.58 1.69
N TYR A 238 9.27 -18.08 2.79
CA TYR A 238 9.37 -17.42 4.09
C TYR A 238 10.15 -18.30 5.06
N GLU A 239 11.13 -17.72 5.74
CA GLU A 239 11.90 -18.36 6.80
C GLU A 239 11.82 -17.53 8.09
N VAL A 240 12.21 -18.13 9.22
CA VAL A 240 12.29 -17.42 10.49
C VAL A 240 13.25 -16.24 10.37
N LYS A 241 12.83 -15.06 10.83
CA LYS A 241 13.76 -13.95 11.03
C LYS A 241 14.52 -14.20 12.33
N PHE A 242 15.77 -14.61 12.20
CA PHE A 242 16.67 -14.74 13.33
C PHE A 242 17.09 -13.37 13.85
N ASP A 243 17.41 -13.36 15.14
CA ASP A 243 17.86 -12.20 15.89
C ASP A 243 19.30 -12.43 16.35
N GLY A 244 20.24 -12.24 15.42
CA GLY A 244 21.64 -12.61 15.62
C GLY A 244 22.65 -11.73 14.89
N TYR A 245 23.85 -12.28 14.70
CA TYR A 245 24.89 -11.64 13.88
C TYR A 245 24.95 -12.28 12.49
N ARG A 246 24.76 -11.45 11.47
CA ARG A 246 24.93 -11.84 10.07
C ARG A 246 26.40 -12.11 9.75
N ILE A 247 26.71 -13.34 9.34
CA ILE A 247 28.05 -13.78 8.99
C ILE A 247 28.06 -14.34 7.56
N LEU A 248 29.12 -14.04 6.81
CA LEU A 248 29.46 -14.65 5.54
C LEU A 248 30.69 -15.53 5.74
N ALA A 249 30.58 -16.83 5.43
CA ALA A 249 31.73 -17.73 5.50
C ALA A 249 32.39 -17.87 4.13
N ARG A 250 33.68 -17.54 4.04
CA ARG A 250 34.53 -17.82 2.88
C ARG A 250 35.34 -19.07 3.17
N ILE A 251 35.30 -20.03 2.26
CA ILE A 251 36.06 -21.28 2.35
C ILE A 251 36.98 -21.36 1.14
N ASP A 252 38.26 -21.57 1.38
CA ASP A 252 39.30 -21.78 0.35
C ASP A 252 40.22 -22.91 0.84
N GLY A 253 39.78 -24.14 0.62
CA GLY A 253 40.33 -25.33 1.25
C GLY A 253 40.21 -25.25 2.77
N ASP A 254 41.35 -25.33 3.46
CA ASP A 254 41.42 -25.30 4.92
C ASP A 254 41.37 -23.88 5.51
N ASP A 255 41.51 -22.84 4.67
CA ASP A 255 41.34 -21.42 5.06
C ASP A 255 39.84 -21.07 5.08
N VAL A 256 39.24 -21.21 6.26
CA VAL A 256 37.85 -20.84 6.53
C VAL A 256 37.83 -19.53 7.30
N ARG A 257 37.16 -18.53 6.74
CA ARG A 257 37.01 -17.20 7.36
C ARG A 257 35.57 -16.78 7.51
N LEU A 258 35.25 -16.18 8.65
CA LEU A 258 33.92 -15.70 9.01
C LEU A 258 33.89 -14.18 9.02
N PHE A 259 33.26 -13.59 8.01
CA PHE A 259 33.16 -12.15 7.86
C PHE A 259 31.83 -11.62 8.38
N THR A 260 31.89 -10.62 9.25
CA THR A 260 30.72 -9.82 9.64
C THR A 260 30.16 -9.05 8.45
N ARG A 261 28.95 -8.50 8.63
CA ARG A 261 28.30 -7.60 7.67
C ARG A 261 29.19 -6.47 7.12
N ASN A 262 30.11 -5.92 7.92
CA ASN A 262 31.02 -4.84 7.50
C ASN A 262 32.38 -5.35 7.00
N GLY A 263 32.55 -6.66 6.85
CA GLY A 263 33.77 -7.30 6.35
C GLY A 263 34.86 -7.52 7.39
N HIS A 264 34.57 -7.36 8.70
CA HIS A 264 35.53 -7.75 9.74
C HIS A 264 35.58 -9.27 9.89
N ASP A 265 36.79 -9.80 9.94
CA ASP A 265 37.04 -11.22 10.19
C ASP A 265 36.86 -11.53 11.69
N TRP A 266 35.90 -12.39 11.99
CA TRP A 266 35.56 -12.86 13.34
C TRP A 266 35.86 -14.35 13.53
N SER A 267 36.68 -14.96 12.67
CA SER A 267 37.01 -16.39 12.75
C SER A 267 37.58 -16.79 14.12
N ALA A 268 38.44 -15.94 14.70
CA ALA A 268 39.02 -16.17 16.03
C ALA A 268 37.99 -16.14 17.18
N LYS A 269 36.80 -15.56 16.96
CA LYS A 269 35.72 -15.52 17.96
C LYS A 269 34.77 -16.72 17.86
N MET A 270 34.88 -17.51 16.78
CA MET A 270 33.97 -18.62 16.44
C MET A 270 34.75 -19.86 15.96
N PRO A 271 35.76 -20.32 16.71
CA PRO A 271 36.57 -21.48 16.31
C PRO A 271 35.75 -22.76 16.08
N HIS A 272 34.68 -23.00 16.83
CA HIS A 272 33.83 -24.20 16.67
C HIS A 272 33.09 -24.20 15.33
N GLN A 273 32.56 -23.05 14.89
CA GLN A 273 31.87 -22.92 13.61
C GLN A 273 32.86 -22.98 12.44
N VAL A 274 34.07 -22.41 12.59
CA VAL A 274 35.16 -22.56 11.62
C VAL A 274 35.51 -24.02 11.42
N GLU A 275 35.68 -24.78 12.51
CA GLU A 275 36.01 -26.20 12.43
C GLU A 275 34.88 -27.04 11.83
N ALA A 276 33.63 -26.75 12.19
CA ALA A 276 32.48 -27.41 11.59
C ALA A 276 32.41 -27.18 10.07
N LEU A 277 32.69 -25.97 9.59
CA LEU A 277 32.71 -25.67 8.16
C LEU A 277 33.85 -26.40 7.43
N ARG A 278 35.02 -26.60 8.07
CA ARG A 278 36.10 -27.42 7.50
C ARG A 278 35.67 -28.87 7.27
N THR A 279 34.84 -29.42 8.15
CA THR A 279 34.36 -30.82 7.99
C THR A 279 33.48 -31.05 6.76
N LEU A 280 32.94 -29.97 6.15
CA LEU A 280 32.25 -30.05 4.86
C LEU A 280 33.19 -30.34 3.69
N LYS A 281 34.52 -30.25 3.88
CA LYS A 281 35.58 -30.56 2.90
C LYS A 281 35.40 -29.88 1.54
N LEU A 282 34.97 -28.62 1.56
CA LEU A 282 34.72 -27.84 0.36
C LEU A 282 36.02 -27.21 -0.15
N LYS A 283 36.24 -27.30 -1.47
CA LYS A 283 37.41 -26.66 -2.10
C LYS A 283 37.30 -25.14 -2.07
N GLN A 284 36.19 -24.59 -2.52
CA GLN A 284 35.94 -23.15 -2.54
C GLN A 284 34.46 -22.88 -2.34
N ALA A 285 34.09 -22.01 -1.41
CA ALA A 285 32.70 -21.64 -1.19
C ALA A 285 32.51 -20.26 -0.56
N TRP A 286 31.33 -19.69 -0.78
CA TRP A 286 30.79 -18.58 0.00
C TRP A 286 29.40 -18.93 0.51
N LEU A 287 29.23 -18.93 1.82
CA LEU A 287 27.99 -19.25 2.51
C LEU A 287 27.48 -18.04 3.28
N ASP A 288 26.17 -17.84 3.29
CA ASP A 288 25.53 -16.72 3.99
C ASP A 288 24.58 -17.27 5.06
N GLY A 289 24.76 -16.79 6.29
CA GLY A 289 24.04 -17.28 7.45
C GLY A 289 23.92 -16.27 8.60
N GLU A 290 23.28 -16.70 9.67
CA GLU A 290 23.11 -15.91 10.90
C GLU A 290 23.51 -16.73 12.12
N MET A 291 24.35 -16.15 12.98
CA MET A 291 24.81 -16.73 14.24
C MET A 291 23.79 -16.41 15.32
N VAL A 292 23.29 -17.45 15.99
CA VAL A 292 22.19 -17.36 16.96
C VAL A 292 22.48 -18.25 18.17
N VAL A 293 22.16 -17.76 19.36
CA VAL A 293 22.00 -18.59 20.56
C VAL A 293 20.50 -18.71 20.83
N ALA A 294 20.01 -19.93 21.06
CA ALA A 294 18.61 -20.15 21.41
C ALA A 294 18.45 -20.19 22.95
N ASN A 295 17.34 -19.66 23.45
CA ASN A 295 16.94 -19.83 24.84
C ASN A 295 16.31 -21.20 25.11
N GLU A 296 15.90 -21.45 26.35
CA GLU A 296 15.29 -22.72 26.79
C GLU A 296 14.00 -23.08 26.02
N GLN A 297 13.33 -22.10 25.43
CA GLN A 297 12.11 -22.25 24.62
C GLN A 297 12.40 -22.32 23.11
N GLY A 298 13.67 -22.31 22.70
CA GLY A 298 14.11 -22.43 21.31
C GLY A 298 14.09 -21.12 20.51
N ALA A 299 13.74 -19.99 21.12
CA ALA A 299 13.75 -18.67 20.47
C ALA A 299 15.14 -18.02 20.55
N ALA A 300 15.47 -17.14 19.60
CA ALA A 300 16.76 -16.45 19.56
C ALA A 300 16.94 -15.50 20.77
N ASP A 301 18.05 -15.65 21.49
CA ASP A 301 18.45 -14.79 22.60
C ASP A 301 19.72 -14.01 22.25
N PHE A 302 19.52 -12.75 21.87
CA PHE A 302 20.60 -11.86 21.49
C PHE A 302 21.51 -11.44 22.66
N GLN A 303 21.00 -11.40 23.90
CA GLN A 303 21.83 -11.12 25.07
C GLN A 303 22.77 -12.29 25.35
N ALA A 304 22.25 -13.51 25.29
CA ALA A 304 23.06 -14.71 25.43
C ALA A 304 24.13 -14.78 24.34
N LEU A 305 23.80 -14.44 23.10
CA LEU A 305 24.77 -14.37 21.99
C LEU A 305 25.88 -13.32 22.23
N GLN A 306 25.55 -12.14 22.75
CA GLN A 306 26.58 -11.15 23.11
C GLN A 306 27.49 -11.64 24.22
N ASN A 307 26.89 -12.21 25.28
CA ASN A 307 27.64 -12.76 26.40
C ASN A 307 28.57 -13.89 25.94
N ALA A 308 28.13 -14.73 24.99
CA ALA A 308 28.95 -15.76 24.37
C ALA A 308 30.20 -15.16 23.70
N PHE A 309 30.07 -14.06 22.96
CA PHE A 309 31.24 -13.39 22.37
C PHE A 309 32.13 -12.70 23.39
N ASP A 310 31.57 -12.04 24.40
CA ASP A 310 32.32 -11.33 25.43
C ASP A 310 33.10 -12.29 26.34
N THR A 311 32.54 -13.48 26.59
CA THR A 311 33.16 -14.55 27.40
C THR A 311 33.95 -15.56 26.58
N GLN A 312 34.02 -15.41 25.25
CA GLN A 312 34.69 -16.31 24.31
C GLN A 312 34.18 -17.77 24.38
N ASN A 313 32.87 -17.95 24.61
CA ASN A 313 32.21 -19.25 24.66
C ASN A 313 31.29 -19.43 23.45
N ASP A 314 31.82 -19.96 22.36
CA ASP A 314 31.12 -20.10 21.07
C ASP A 314 30.42 -21.46 20.88
N GLU A 315 30.50 -22.38 21.85
CA GLU A 315 29.91 -23.72 21.76
C GLU A 315 28.38 -23.69 21.60
N GLN A 316 27.72 -22.71 22.22
CA GLN A 316 26.26 -22.56 22.17
C GLN A 316 25.77 -21.82 20.92
N ILE A 317 26.69 -21.31 20.09
CA ILE A 317 26.34 -20.53 18.90
C ILE A 317 26.01 -21.49 17.75
N THR A 318 24.77 -21.40 17.27
CA THR A 318 24.32 -22.10 16.07
C THR A 318 24.41 -21.17 14.87
N TYR A 319 24.99 -21.65 13.77
CA TYR A 319 25.06 -20.95 12.49
C TYR A 319 23.95 -21.43 11.56
N TYR A 320 22.90 -20.62 11.43
CA TYR A 320 21.81 -20.88 10.50
C TYR A 320 22.16 -20.37 9.11
N LEU A 321 22.46 -21.30 8.20
CA LEU A 321 22.80 -21.05 6.80
C LEU A 321 21.53 -21.00 5.94
N PHE A 322 21.40 -19.96 5.11
CA PHE A 322 20.19 -19.78 4.28
C PHE A 322 20.45 -19.41 2.81
N ASP A 323 21.70 -19.21 2.38
CA ASP A 323 22.06 -19.01 0.97
C ASP A 323 23.50 -19.47 0.66
N LEU A 324 23.73 -19.93 -0.57
CA LEU A 324 25.02 -20.39 -1.09
C LEU A 324 25.38 -19.54 -2.32
N LEU A 325 26.47 -18.77 -2.21
CA LEU A 325 26.80 -17.72 -3.17
C LEU A 325 27.87 -18.15 -4.17
N PHE A 326 28.73 -19.09 -3.78
CA PHE A 326 29.81 -19.62 -4.59
C PHE A 326 30.07 -21.06 -4.17
N LEU A 327 30.34 -21.96 -5.11
CA LEU A 327 30.70 -23.34 -4.84
C LEU A 327 31.61 -23.91 -5.94
N GLY A 328 32.77 -24.45 -5.57
CA GLY A 328 33.59 -25.28 -6.46
C GLY A 328 34.10 -24.59 -7.74
N GLY A 329 34.27 -23.27 -7.72
CA GLY A 329 34.67 -22.48 -8.90
C GLY A 329 33.49 -21.93 -9.71
N GLU A 330 32.26 -22.09 -9.22
CA GLU A 330 31.05 -21.53 -9.84
C GLU A 330 30.50 -20.39 -8.97
N ASP A 331 30.29 -19.23 -9.59
CA ASP A 331 29.61 -18.09 -8.97
C ASP A 331 28.10 -18.25 -9.12
N LEU A 332 27.44 -18.55 -8.01
CA LEU A 332 26.02 -18.83 -7.98
C LEU A 332 25.18 -17.56 -7.80
N ARG A 333 25.77 -16.37 -7.60
CA ARG A 333 25.00 -15.14 -7.31
C ARG A 333 23.98 -14.78 -8.37
N GLN A 334 24.21 -15.13 -9.64
CA GLN A 334 23.26 -14.89 -10.74
C GLN A 334 22.27 -16.05 -10.97
N VAL A 335 22.39 -17.15 -10.24
CA VAL A 335 21.47 -18.29 -10.27
C VAL A 335 20.24 -17.98 -9.41
N PRO A 336 19.01 -18.42 -9.76
CA PRO A 336 17.81 -18.23 -8.93
C PRO A 336 17.96 -18.74 -7.48
N LEU A 337 17.35 -18.04 -6.52
CA LEU A 337 17.45 -18.35 -5.08
C LEU A 337 17.06 -19.80 -4.77
N GLN A 338 15.99 -20.30 -5.37
CA GLN A 338 15.52 -21.67 -5.15
C GLN A 338 16.63 -22.71 -5.43
N ASP A 339 17.41 -22.51 -6.50
CA ASP A 339 18.44 -23.46 -6.93
C ASP A 339 19.67 -23.34 -6.01
N ARG A 340 20.01 -22.12 -5.58
CA ARG A 340 21.09 -21.89 -4.60
C ARG A 340 20.77 -22.52 -3.25
N ARG A 341 19.53 -22.39 -2.79
CA ARG A 341 19.07 -22.98 -1.53
C ARG A 341 18.99 -24.50 -1.59
N GLU A 342 18.55 -25.05 -2.71
CA GLU A 342 18.55 -26.50 -2.92
C GLU A 342 19.98 -27.06 -2.92
N ALA A 343 20.92 -26.38 -3.58
CA ALA A 343 22.33 -26.75 -3.54
C ALA A 343 22.92 -26.65 -2.10
N LEU A 344 22.54 -25.63 -1.34
CA LEU A 344 22.91 -25.50 0.08
C LEU A 344 22.32 -26.64 0.93
N ARG A 345 21.06 -27.00 0.68
CA ARG A 345 20.37 -28.08 1.39
C ARG A 345 21.09 -29.41 1.17
N GLN A 346 21.39 -29.74 -0.08
CA GLN A 346 22.15 -30.95 -0.46
C GLN A 346 23.56 -30.95 0.14
N LEU A 347 24.22 -29.79 0.15
CA LEU A 347 25.52 -29.62 0.78
C LEU A 347 25.49 -29.94 2.28
N LEU A 348 24.41 -29.55 2.97
CA LEU A 348 24.25 -29.75 4.41
C LEU A 348 23.55 -31.06 4.80
N GLU A 349 23.00 -31.84 3.85
CA GLU A 349 22.35 -33.14 4.14
C GLU A 349 23.28 -34.12 4.86
N HIS A 350 24.58 -34.04 4.60
CA HIS A 350 25.60 -34.92 5.16
C HIS A 350 26.37 -34.26 6.32
N ASN A 351 25.92 -33.11 6.80
CA ASN A 351 26.55 -32.44 7.95
C ASN A 351 26.14 -33.13 9.26
N GLU A 352 27.14 -33.51 10.06
CA GLU A 352 26.95 -34.14 11.37
C GLU A 352 27.12 -33.15 12.54
N ARG A 353 27.43 -31.88 12.26
CA ARG A 353 27.69 -30.85 13.28
C ARG A 353 26.43 -30.05 13.61
N ASP A 354 25.93 -30.18 14.83
CA ASP A 354 24.70 -29.48 15.29
C ASP A 354 24.80 -27.95 15.26
N CYS A 355 26.03 -27.40 15.31
CA CYS A 355 26.27 -25.97 15.24
C CYS A 355 26.10 -25.37 13.83
N LEU A 356 25.92 -26.19 12.79
CA LEU A 356 25.56 -25.74 11.44
C LEU A 356 24.16 -26.24 11.09
N LYS A 357 23.23 -25.33 10.80
CA LYS A 357 21.85 -25.69 10.46
C LYS A 357 21.41 -25.02 9.16
N TYR A 358 20.70 -25.76 8.33
CA TYR A 358 19.97 -25.17 7.21
C TYR A 358 18.72 -24.45 7.74
N SER A 359 18.54 -23.19 7.36
CA SER A 359 17.31 -22.43 7.65
C SER A 359 16.23 -22.83 6.65
N ALA A 360 15.32 -23.70 7.07
CA ALA A 360 14.19 -24.12 6.25
C ALA A 360 13.19 -22.97 6.03
N ASP A 361 12.63 -22.93 4.83
CA ASP A 361 11.48 -22.11 4.46
C ASP A 361 10.17 -22.90 4.59
N PHE A 362 9.09 -22.16 4.77
CA PHE A 362 7.73 -22.64 5.03
C PHE A 362 6.85 -22.52 3.78
N ASP A 363 5.91 -23.46 3.58
CA ASP A 363 5.02 -23.55 2.41
C ASP A 363 3.55 -23.27 2.78
N GLU A 364 3.35 -22.46 3.81
CA GLU A 364 2.05 -22.02 4.33
C GLU A 364 1.77 -20.55 3.98
N PRO A 365 0.49 -20.11 4.02
CA PRO A 365 0.16 -18.70 3.85
C PRO A 365 0.89 -17.81 4.84
N VAL A 366 1.58 -16.80 4.33
CA VAL A 366 2.42 -15.88 5.10
C VAL A 366 1.69 -15.17 6.23
N GLU A 367 0.40 -14.86 6.09
CA GLU A 367 -0.40 -14.29 7.17
C GLU A 367 -0.51 -15.25 8.37
N SER A 368 -0.66 -16.55 8.12
CA SER A 368 -0.69 -17.59 9.15
C SER A 368 0.70 -17.79 9.77
N LEU A 369 1.74 -17.84 8.94
CA LEU A 369 3.13 -17.94 9.42
C LEU A 369 3.51 -16.75 10.29
N LEU A 370 3.13 -15.53 9.90
CA LEU A 370 3.43 -14.33 10.67
C LEU A 370 2.67 -14.35 11.99
N GLN A 371 1.39 -14.75 12.01
CA GLN A 371 0.63 -14.91 13.26
C GLN A 371 1.28 -15.94 14.19
N SER A 372 1.70 -17.10 13.67
CA SER A 372 2.39 -18.12 14.46
C SER A 372 3.74 -17.64 14.97
N ALA A 373 4.54 -16.98 14.13
CA ALA A 373 5.81 -16.39 14.54
C ALA A 373 5.61 -15.36 15.67
N CYS A 374 4.54 -14.56 15.61
CA CYS A 374 4.24 -13.58 16.65
C CYS A 374 3.73 -14.23 17.94
N LYS A 375 2.99 -15.35 17.86
CA LYS A 375 2.56 -16.13 19.04
C LYS A 375 3.74 -16.82 19.74
N LEU A 376 4.75 -17.24 18.97
CA LEU A 376 5.98 -17.87 19.46
C LEU A 376 7.05 -16.84 19.88
N GLU A 377 6.68 -15.56 19.98
CA GLU A 377 7.57 -14.45 20.36
C GLU A 377 8.85 -14.33 19.49
N LEU A 378 8.81 -14.85 18.26
CA LEU A 378 9.89 -14.67 17.29
C LEU A 378 9.91 -13.22 16.79
N GLU A 379 11.06 -12.75 16.34
CA GLU A 379 11.19 -11.37 15.86
C GLU A 379 10.32 -11.11 14.61
N GLY A 380 10.17 -12.12 13.75
CA GLY A 380 9.32 -12.08 12.57
C GLY A 380 9.72 -13.09 11.50
N LEU A 381 9.49 -12.74 10.23
CA LEU A 381 9.81 -13.56 9.07
C LEU A 381 10.67 -12.82 8.07
N ILE A 382 11.56 -13.56 7.40
CA ILE A 382 12.24 -13.10 6.19
C ILE A 382 11.54 -13.75 5.00
N GLY A 383 11.00 -12.92 4.11
CA GLY A 383 10.48 -13.36 2.82
C GLY A 383 11.55 -13.21 1.75
N LYS A 384 11.73 -14.20 0.90
CA LYS A 384 12.66 -14.14 -0.24
C LYS A 384 11.96 -14.63 -1.49
N ARG A 385 12.08 -13.89 -2.59
CA ARG A 385 11.48 -14.28 -3.87
C ARG A 385 12.25 -15.45 -4.49
N ALA A 386 11.56 -16.53 -4.85
CA ALA A 386 12.16 -17.81 -5.24
C ALA A 386 13.07 -17.70 -6.48
N ASP A 387 12.70 -16.85 -7.43
CA ASP A 387 13.42 -16.61 -8.69
C ASP A 387 14.57 -15.58 -8.59
N SER A 388 14.83 -15.03 -7.39
CA SER A 388 15.70 -13.86 -7.25
C SER A 388 17.20 -14.18 -7.30
N VAL A 389 17.97 -13.28 -7.91
CA VAL A 389 19.44 -13.30 -7.88
C VAL A 389 19.97 -12.66 -6.60
N TYR A 390 21.21 -13.00 -6.24
CA TYR A 390 21.92 -12.38 -5.12
C TYR A 390 22.67 -11.12 -5.58
N SER A 391 22.22 -9.97 -5.10
CA SER A 391 22.70 -8.64 -5.52
C SER A 391 23.74 -8.01 -4.59
N GLY A 392 23.92 -8.55 -3.38
CA GLY A 392 24.84 -8.02 -2.36
C GLY A 392 24.52 -6.59 -1.89
N ARG A 393 23.28 -6.13 -2.09
CA ARG A 393 22.80 -4.80 -1.67
C ARG A 393 21.39 -4.90 -1.09
N ARG A 394 20.83 -3.78 -0.64
CA ARG A 394 19.41 -3.75 -0.24
C ARG A 394 18.54 -4.02 -1.45
N SER A 395 17.72 -5.05 -1.36
CA SER A 395 16.81 -5.47 -2.42
C SER A 395 15.38 -5.52 -1.92
N ASN A 396 14.46 -5.38 -2.86
CA ASN A 396 13.06 -5.72 -2.63
C ASN A 396 12.82 -7.21 -2.81
N ASP A 397 13.80 -7.99 -3.24
CA ASP A 397 13.67 -9.44 -3.43
C ASP A 397 13.73 -10.20 -2.11
N TRP A 398 14.28 -9.56 -1.09
CA TRP A 398 14.28 -10.02 0.30
C TRP A 398 13.54 -8.98 1.13
N ILE A 399 12.57 -9.42 1.90
CA ILE A 399 11.74 -8.60 2.77
C ILE A 399 11.82 -9.10 4.20
N LYS A 400 11.54 -8.21 5.15
CA LYS A 400 11.34 -8.56 6.55
C LYS A 400 9.97 -8.11 7.01
N LEU A 401 9.23 -9.03 7.62
CA LEU A 401 7.97 -8.81 8.31
C LEU A 401 8.27 -8.93 9.80
N LYS A 402 7.95 -7.93 10.60
CA LYS A 402 8.26 -7.93 12.04
C LYS A 402 6.99 -8.12 12.87
N CYS A 403 7.08 -8.92 13.93
CA CYS A 403 6.01 -9.12 14.90
C CYS A 403 5.92 -7.98 15.91
N GLN A 404 7.07 -7.40 16.27
CA GLN A 404 7.17 -6.30 17.23
C GLN A 404 8.02 -5.17 16.63
N LEU A 405 7.76 -3.92 17.06
CA LEU A 405 8.59 -2.79 16.64
C LEU A 405 9.91 -2.84 17.43
N ARG A 406 10.95 -3.34 16.76
CA ARG A 406 12.30 -3.47 17.30
C ARG A 406 13.32 -2.92 16.30
N GLN A 407 14.22 -2.06 16.74
CA GLN A 407 15.30 -1.50 15.91
C GLN A 407 16.50 -1.03 16.74
N GLU A 408 17.59 -0.68 16.05
CA GLU A 408 18.75 -0.07 16.68
C GLU A 408 18.59 1.44 16.88
N PHE A 409 19.16 1.95 17.97
CA PHE A 409 19.25 3.37 18.31
C PHE A 409 20.66 3.73 18.73
N VAL A 410 21.06 4.98 18.49
CA VAL A 410 22.34 5.52 18.95
C VAL A 410 22.23 5.89 20.41
N ILE A 411 23.15 5.41 21.26
CA ILE A 411 23.23 5.82 22.66
C ILE A 411 23.97 7.16 22.74
N VAL A 412 23.30 8.18 23.27
CA VAL A 412 23.83 9.56 23.37
C VAL A 412 24.02 10.03 24.80
N GLY A 413 23.57 9.24 25.78
CA GLY A 413 23.73 9.55 27.19
C GLY A 413 23.12 8.48 28.09
N TYR A 414 23.27 8.66 29.40
CA TYR A 414 22.55 7.89 30.41
C TYR A 414 22.20 8.76 31.62
N THR A 415 21.20 8.34 32.40
CA THR A 415 20.82 9.03 33.65
C THR A 415 21.46 8.39 34.87
N ASP A 416 21.61 9.16 35.95
CA ASP A 416 21.91 8.61 37.27
C ASP A 416 20.91 7.50 37.67
N PRO A 417 21.36 6.48 38.41
CA PRO A 417 20.47 5.45 38.95
C PRO A 417 19.51 6.05 39.99
N LYS A 418 18.36 5.39 40.19
CA LYS A 418 17.36 5.76 41.20
C LYS A 418 17.00 4.55 42.07
N GLY A 419 16.74 4.78 43.36
CA GLY A 419 16.37 3.73 44.31
C GLY A 419 17.54 2.78 44.59
N SER A 420 17.27 1.48 44.66
CA SER A 420 18.26 0.43 44.92
C SER A 420 19.09 0.01 43.69
N ARG A 421 18.87 0.63 42.53
CA ARG A 421 19.59 0.31 41.29
C ARG A 421 21.03 0.83 41.34
N SER A 422 22.00 0.04 40.87
CA SER A 422 23.40 0.44 40.70
C SER A 422 23.74 0.62 39.20
N GLY A 423 24.80 1.37 38.90
CA GLY A 423 25.20 1.67 37.52
C GLY A 423 24.54 2.93 36.98
N PHE A 424 23.55 2.77 36.09
CA PHE A 424 22.80 3.88 35.49
C PHE A 424 21.28 3.65 35.60
N GLY A 425 20.50 4.72 35.48
CA GLY A 425 19.03 4.68 35.54
C GLY A 425 18.39 4.26 34.21
N ALA A 426 18.70 5.00 33.14
CA ALA A 426 18.20 4.77 31.79
C ALA A 426 19.21 5.24 30.73
N LEU A 427 19.22 4.61 29.56
CA LEU A 427 19.96 5.09 28.39
C LEU A 427 19.12 6.12 27.62
N LEU A 428 19.77 7.16 27.11
CA LEU A 428 19.19 8.14 26.19
C LEU A 428 19.49 7.71 24.76
N LEU A 429 18.43 7.68 23.95
CA LEU A 429 18.43 7.16 22.60
C LEU A 429 18.32 8.30 21.58
N ALA A 430 18.92 8.10 20.41
CA ALA A 430 18.83 9.02 19.28
C ALA A 430 18.82 8.28 17.95
N LEU A 431 18.34 8.96 16.91
CA LEU A 431 18.36 8.52 15.52
C LEU A 431 18.90 9.63 14.62
N HIS A 432 19.58 9.27 13.53
CA HIS A 432 19.98 10.23 12.51
C HIS A 432 18.79 10.63 11.62
N ASP A 433 18.69 11.93 11.33
CA ASP A 433 17.74 12.46 10.36
C ASP A 433 18.35 12.44 8.95
N LYS A 434 17.79 11.64 8.02
CA LYS A 434 18.38 11.43 6.68
C LYS A 434 18.68 12.69 5.87
N PRO A 435 17.87 13.77 5.90
CA PRO A 435 18.15 14.98 5.14
C PRO A 435 19.31 15.81 5.69
N SER A 436 19.49 15.87 7.01
CA SER A 436 20.50 16.73 7.65
C SER A 436 21.73 15.97 8.18
N GLY A 437 21.60 14.66 8.40
CA GLY A 437 22.61 13.83 9.06
C GLY A 437 22.71 14.04 10.58
N GLU A 438 21.90 14.94 11.15
CA GLU A 438 21.95 15.30 12.58
C GLU A 438 21.32 14.24 13.48
N LEU A 439 21.82 14.10 14.71
CA LEU A 439 21.23 13.25 15.74
C LEU A 439 20.04 13.95 16.41
N ARG A 440 18.88 13.30 16.35
CA ARG A 440 17.65 13.72 17.04
C ARG A 440 17.36 12.80 18.20
N TYR A 441 17.00 13.41 19.34
CA TYR A 441 16.60 12.67 20.53
C TYR A 441 15.37 11.81 20.26
N ALA A 442 15.44 10.53 20.63
CA ALA A 442 14.42 9.53 20.36
C ALA A 442 13.81 8.93 21.63
N GLY A 443 14.13 9.44 22.82
CA GLY A 443 13.59 8.99 24.11
C GLY A 443 14.60 8.29 25.00
N LYS A 444 14.11 7.56 26.01
CA LYS A 444 14.94 6.85 27.00
C LYS A 444 14.44 5.44 27.28
N VAL A 445 15.34 4.55 27.68
CA VAL A 445 15.05 3.15 28.03
C VAL A 445 15.68 2.79 29.37
N GLY A 446 14.88 2.26 30.30
CA GLY A 446 15.30 1.93 31.67
C GLY A 446 14.95 0.50 32.11
N THR A 447 14.47 -0.33 31.20
CA THR A 447 14.04 -1.72 31.40
C THR A 447 14.79 -2.64 30.44
N GLY A 448 14.84 -3.95 30.71
CA GLY A 448 15.59 -4.92 29.89
C GLY A 448 17.05 -5.16 30.32
N PHE A 449 17.43 -4.69 31.52
CA PHE A 449 18.78 -4.88 32.06
C PHE A 449 18.75 -5.80 33.29
N THR A 450 19.70 -6.73 33.34
CA THR A 450 20.11 -7.50 34.52
C THR A 450 21.20 -6.75 35.30
N ALA A 451 21.48 -7.14 36.54
CA ALA A 451 22.56 -6.53 37.33
C ALA A 451 23.93 -6.64 36.62
N THR A 452 24.20 -7.79 36.02
CA THR A 452 25.44 -8.06 35.26
C THR A 452 25.55 -7.19 34.01
N THR A 453 24.46 -7.07 33.23
CA THR A 453 24.45 -6.23 32.01
C THR A 453 24.52 -4.75 32.34
N LEU A 454 23.87 -4.28 33.42
CA LEU A 454 24.04 -2.90 33.91
C LEU A 454 25.50 -2.56 34.19
N ALA A 455 26.22 -3.42 34.91
CA ALA A 455 27.62 -3.21 35.25
C ALA A 455 28.53 -3.20 34.01
N SER A 456 28.37 -4.20 33.13
CA SER A 456 29.15 -4.32 31.89
C SER A 456 28.93 -3.13 30.95
N ILE A 457 27.67 -2.76 30.70
CA ILE A 457 27.33 -1.63 29.83
C ILE A 457 27.85 -0.33 30.43
N HIS A 458 27.68 -0.10 31.74
CA HIS A 458 28.18 1.11 32.40
C HIS A 458 29.71 1.26 32.25
N ALA A 459 30.47 0.16 32.37
CA ALA A 459 31.91 0.17 32.14
C ALA A 459 32.28 0.58 30.71
N ARG A 460 31.47 0.22 29.70
CA ARG A 460 31.63 0.64 28.30
C ARG A 460 31.22 2.09 28.04
N LEU A 461 30.27 2.63 28.82
CA LEU A 461 29.79 4.01 28.68
C LEU A 461 30.76 5.05 29.25
N LYS A 462 31.35 4.79 30.43
CA LYS A 462 32.24 5.76 31.12
C LYS A 462 33.35 6.36 30.24
N PRO A 463 34.09 5.58 29.43
CA PRO A 463 35.15 6.14 28.58
C PRO A 463 34.65 7.05 27.45
N LEU A 464 33.33 7.09 27.20
CA LEU A 464 32.72 7.86 26.12
C LEU A 464 32.09 9.18 26.61
N GLU A 465 32.17 9.48 27.90
CA GLU A 465 31.60 10.70 28.48
C GLU A 465 32.17 11.99 27.87
N VAL A 466 31.29 12.96 27.67
CA VAL A 466 31.59 14.30 27.14
C VAL A 466 30.78 15.36 27.86
N ALA A 467 31.32 16.57 27.93
CA ALA A 467 30.66 17.68 28.61
C ALA A 467 29.44 18.25 27.85
N LYS A 468 29.36 18.06 26.53
CA LYS A 468 28.29 18.62 25.69
C LYS A 468 27.57 17.52 24.90
N PRO A 469 26.23 17.61 24.75
CA PRO A 469 25.46 16.65 23.97
C PRO A 469 25.78 16.74 22.47
N ALA A 470 25.80 15.59 21.79
CA ALA A 470 25.91 15.51 20.33
C ALA A 470 24.56 15.71 19.60
N LEU A 471 23.54 16.24 20.28
CA LEU A 471 22.18 16.41 19.80
C LEU A 471 21.93 17.85 19.33
N ALA A 472 21.34 18.02 18.14
CA ALA A 472 20.95 19.34 17.63
C ALA A 472 19.88 20.02 18.51
N LYS A 473 18.98 19.21 19.09
CA LYS A 473 18.01 19.63 20.10
C LYS A 473 18.07 18.65 21.26
N SER A 474 18.64 19.09 22.37
CA SER A 474 18.74 18.29 23.58
C SER A 474 17.46 18.40 24.42
N PRO A 475 17.05 17.34 25.14
CA PRO A 475 15.95 17.44 26.10
C PRO A 475 16.27 18.51 27.16
N THR A 476 15.23 19.21 27.63
CA THR A 476 15.34 20.31 28.61
C THR A 476 14.51 20.01 29.86
N GLY A 477 14.72 20.76 30.94
CA GLY A 477 13.93 20.63 32.17
C GLY A 477 14.19 19.31 32.92
N ALA A 478 13.14 18.63 33.36
CA ALA A 478 13.22 17.43 34.19
C ALA A 478 13.91 16.24 33.49
N ASP A 479 13.84 16.17 32.16
CA ASP A 479 14.47 15.11 31.37
C ASP A 479 15.97 15.32 31.13
N ALA A 480 16.52 16.50 31.46
CA ALA A 480 17.94 16.81 31.37
C ALA A 480 18.70 16.65 32.70
N ARG A 481 17.98 16.45 33.81
CA ARG A 481 18.56 16.43 35.16
C ARG A 481 19.24 15.08 35.43
N GLY A 482 20.52 15.11 35.82
CA GLY A 482 21.31 13.91 36.11
C GLY A 482 21.67 13.10 34.86
N VAL A 483 21.79 13.76 33.71
CA VAL A 483 22.18 13.13 32.44
C VAL A 483 23.68 13.28 32.23
N HIS A 484 24.34 12.16 31.94
CA HIS A 484 25.71 12.07 31.48
C HIS A 484 25.71 11.92 29.96
N TRP A 485 26.33 12.84 29.24
CA TRP A 485 26.35 12.83 27.77
C TRP A 485 27.51 12.00 27.24
N LEU A 486 27.29 11.31 26.12
CA LEU A 486 28.24 10.38 25.53
C LEU A 486 28.57 10.73 24.09
N LYS A 487 29.78 10.36 23.65
CA LYS A 487 30.10 10.29 22.21
C LYS A 487 29.17 9.26 21.56
N PRO A 488 28.49 9.59 20.44
CA PRO A 488 27.52 8.72 19.78
C PRO A 488 28.21 7.58 19.02
N LYS A 489 28.76 6.62 19.75
CA LYS A 489 29.50 5.47 19.21
C LYS A 489 28.78 4.14 19.43
N LEU A 490 28.17 3.96 20.60
CA LEU A 490 27.49 2.71 20.94
C LEU A 490 26.07 2.71 20.41
N LEU A 491 25.63 1.54 19.96
CA LEU A 491 24.27 1.30 19.52
C LEU A 491 23.58 0.34 20.48
N ALA A 492 22.30 0.57 20.72
CA ALA A 492 21.44 -0.34 21.46
C ALA A 492 20.31 -0.82 20.57
N GLU A 493 20.00 -2.10 20.63
CA GLU A 493 18.78 -2.63 20.07
C GLU A 493 17.64 -2.56 21.09
N ILE A 494 16.52 -1.97 20.66
CA ILE A 494 15.40 -1.61 21.53
C ILE A 494 14.10 -2.09 20.90
N ALA A 495 13.31 -2.84 21.68
CA ALA A 495 11.90 -3.10 21.38
C ALA A 495 11.04 -2.00 21.99
N TYR A 496 9.99 -1.58 21.31
CA TYR A 496 9.09 -0.51 21.74
C TYR A 496 7.67 -0.72 21.22
N ALA A 497 6.68 -0.12 21.88
CA ALA A 497 5.29 -0.25 21.46
C ALA A 497 4.93 0.70 20.30
N GLN A 498 5.50 1.91 20.30
CA GLN A 498 5.24 2.94 19.28
C GLN A 498 6.27 4.08 19.36
N ILE A 499 6.33 4.91 18.32
CA ILE A 499 7.05 6.20 18.29
C ILE A 499 6.02 7.33 18.16
N THR A 500 6.14 8.37 18.99
CA THR A 500 5.21 9.52 19.00
C THR A 500 5.40 10.43 17.78
N ARG A 501 4.48 11.40 17.59
CA ARG A 501 4.59 12.45 16.55
C ARG A 501 5.88 13.27 16.67
N ASP A 502 6.43 13.39 17.87
CA ASP A 502 7.67 14.10 18.17
C ASP A 502 8.93 13.20 18.04
N GLY A 503 8.77 11.93 17.63
CA GLY A 503 9.88 11.00 17.41
C GLY A 503 10.37 10.25 18.65
N ILE A 504 9.60 10.22 19.74
CA ILE A 504 10.00 9.58 21.01
C ILE A 504 9.44 8.15 21.10
N VAL A 505 10.28 7.17 21.45
CA VAL A 505 9.86 5.78 21.73
C VAL A 505 9.04 5.67 23.02
N ARG A 506 8.01 4.83 23.02
CA ARG A 506 7.19 4.49 24.20
C ARG A 506 7.22 3.00 24.50
N HIS A 507 7.22 2.67 25.80
CA HIS A 507 7.38 1.31 26.32
C HIS A 507 8.64 0.63 25.78
N ALA A 508 9.77 1.36 25.82
CA ALA A 508 11.05 0.86 25.34
C ALA A 508 11.63 -0.19 26.30
N VAL A 509 12.16 -1.28 25.76
CA VAL A 509 12.87 -2.36 26.45
C VAL A 509 14.20 -2.59 25.76
N PHE A 510 15.29 -2.61 26.54
CA PHE A 510 16.62 -2.88 26.02
C PHE A 510 16.81 -4.36 25.73
N HIS A 511 17.33 -4.69 24.54
CA HIS A 511 17.69 -6.05 24.17
C HIS A 511 19.20 -6.27 24.15
N GLY A 512 20.02 -5.36 23.66
CA GLY A 512 21.47 -5.61 23.61
C GLY A 512 22.26 -4.49 22.95
N LEU A 513 23.58 -4.52 23.06
CA LEU A 513 24.46 -3.59 22.34
C LEU A 513 24.75 -4.09 20.90
N ARG A 514 24.96 -3.18 19.96
CA ARG A 514 25.26 -3.52 18.57
C ARG A 514 26.59 -2.89 18.17
N ASP A 515 27.58 -3.72 17.86
CA ASP A 515 28.91 -3.30 17.42
C ASP A 515 29.17 -3.58 15.93
N ASP A 516 28.22 -4.24 15.27
CA ASP A 516 28.28 -4.66 13.86
C ASP A 516 27.78 -3.60 12.87
N LYS A 517 27.35 -2.43 13.33
CA LYS A 517 26.86 -1.33 12.47
C LYS A 517 27.51 0.01 12.83
N PRO A 518 27.84 0.85 11.84
CA PRO A 518 28.32 2.20 12.13
C PRO A 518 27.17 3.07 12.63
N ALA A 519 27.41 3.83 13.70
CA ALA A 519 26.35 4.65 14.31
C ALA A 519 25.70 5.65 13.35
N LYS A 520 26.48 6.18 12.40
CA LYS A 520 26.00 7.10 11.35
C LYS A 520 24.95 6.51 10.40
N ALA A 521 24.81 5.19 10.35
CA ALA A 521 23.84 4.50 9.48
C ALA A 521 22.51 4.18 10.18
N ILE A 522 22.32 4.64 11.43
CA ILE A 522 21.14 4.35 12.23
C ILE A 522 20.13 5.50 12.11
N ASP A 523 19.08 5.24 11.33
CA ASP A 523 17.92 6.11 11.11
C ASP A 523 16.62 5.36 11.41
N LEU A 524 15.49 6.08 11.41
CA LEU A 524 14.19 5.47 11.68
C LEU A 524 13.80 4.49 10.55
N GLU A 525 13.73 3.19 10.87
CA GLU A 525 13.21 2.20 9.93
C GLU A 525 11.71 2.46 9.68
N ARG A 526 11.34 2.61 8.40
CA ARG A 526 9.94 2.76 7.97
C ARG A 526 9.56 1.59 7.09
N ALA A 527 8.44 0.94 7.43
CA ALA A 527 7.89 -0.13 6.62
C ALA A 527 7.43 0.43 5.26
N MET A 528 7.78 -0.28 4.19
CA MET A 528 7.27 -0.01 2.84
C MET A 528 5.90 -0.68 2.67
N PRO A 529 4.91 -0.01 2.05
CA PRO A 529 3.61 -0.61 1.78
C PRO A 529 3.71 -1.83 0.85
N LYS A 530 2.90 -2.87 1.13
CA LYS A 530 2.75 -4.14 0.35
C LYS A 530 2.72 -3.98 -1.17
N THR A 531 2.16 -2.89 -1.71
CA THR A 531 2.04 -2.63 -3.15
C THR A 531 3.35 -2.21 -3.84
N ALA A 532 4.36 -1.76 -3.07
CA ALA A 532 5.65 -1.30 -3.60
C ALA A 532 6.66 -2.44 -3.89
N VAL A 533 6.43 -3.66 -3.38
CA VAL A 533 7.37 -4.79 -3.50
C VAL A 533 6.95 -5.79 -4.58
N ALA A 534 5.65 -5.96 -4.84
CA ALA A 534 5.14 -6.89 -5.87
C ALA A 534 5.40 -6.44 -7.33
N LYS A 535 5.72 -5.15 -7.57
CA LYS A 535 5.83 -4.57 -8.93
C LYS A 535 7.25 -4.59 -9.54
N LYS A 536 8.22 -5.30 -8.95
CA LYS A 536 9.63 -5.29 -9.41
C LYS A 536 10.17 -6.61 -10.00
N SER A 537 9.37 -7.69 -10.09
CA SER A 537 9.85 -9.01 -10.52
C SER A 537 9.56 -9.39 -11.98
N SER A 538 9.18 -8.47 -12.87
CA SER A 538 9.09 -8.78 -14.31
C SER A 538 10.00 -7.88 -15.14
N ASN A 539 10.95 -8.55 -15.81
CA ASN A 539 11.80 -8.14 -16.91
C ASN A 539 12.73 -6.93 -16.74
N LYS A 540 14.00 -7.27 -16.51
CA LYS A 540 15.16 -6.53 -16.96
C LYS A 540 15.32 -6.73 -18.48
N SER A 541 15.03 -5.71 -19.27
CA SER A 541 15.88 -5.37 -20.41
C SER A 541 16.29 -3.92 -20.22
N SER A 542 17.60 -3.72 -20.22
CA SER A 542 18.28 -2.44 -20.34
C SER A 542 17.61 -1.55 -21.38
N ASP A 543 17.20 -0.36 -20.96
CA ASP A 543 17.35 0.90 -21.68
C ASP A 543 17.20 2.02 -20.63
N GLU A 544 18.32 2.27 -19.94
CA GLU A 544 18.52 3.51 -19.18
C GLU A 544 18.82 4.62 -20.20
N GLU A 545 17.78 5.28 -20.70
CA GLU A 545 17.93 6.57 -21.37
C GLU A 545 17.45 7.69 -20.44
N ASN A 546 18.32 8.68 -20.26
CA ASN A 546 18.12 9.83 -19.39
C ASN A 546 17.07 10.80 -19.97
N LEU A 547 15.94 10.96 -19.27
CA LEU A 547 15.06 12.14 -19.39
C LEU A 547 15.63 13.32 -18.58
N GLY A 548 16.91 13.64 -18.79
CA GLY A 548 17.69 14.61 -17.98
C GLY A 548 18.17 14.07 -16.62
N GLU A 549 18.48 14.96 -15.67
CA GLU A 549 19.02 14.62 -14.33
C GLU A 549 18.02 13.89 -13.40
N LEU A 550 16.76 13.69 -13.82
CA LEU A 550 15.71 13.12 -12.97
C LEU A 550 15.55 11.60 -13.18
N ARG A 551 15.89 10.83 -12.15
CA ARG A 551 15.71 9.38 -12.14
C ARG A 551 14.24 8.97 -11.97
N LEU A 552 13.60 8.55 -13.07
CA LEU A 552 12.23 7.99 -13.03
C LEU A 552 12.23 6.58 -12.41
N THR A 553 11.35 6.34 -11.43
CA THR A 553 11.20 5.02 -10.79
C THR A 553 9.92 4.34 -11.26
N HIS A 554 9.98 3.04 -11.52
CA HIS A 554 8.88 2.25 -12.08
C HIS A 554 8.33 2.87 -13.39
N PRO A 555 9.19 3.15 -14.39
CA PRO A 555 8.77 3.76 -15.66
C PRO A 555 7.65 2.96 -16.33
N ASP A 556 7.74 1.63 -16.33
CA ASP A 556 6.81 0.78 -17.07
C ASP A 556 5.50 0.50 -16.30
N ARG A 557 5.29 1.15 -15.14
CA ARG A 557 4.03 1.01 -14.39
C ARG A 557 2.88 1.58 -15.21
N VAL A 558 1.92 0.74 -15.56
CA VAL A 558 0.67 1.15 -16.20
C VAL A 558 -0.09 2.13 -15.28
N ILE A 559 -0.43 3.28 -15.83
CA ILE A 559 -1.23 4.32 -15.20
C ILE A 559 -2.69 4.17 -15.62
N ASP A 560 -2.94 3.87 -16.89
CA ASP A 560 -4.27 3.68 -17.45
C ASP A 560 -4.31 2.37 -18.24
N ALA A 561 -5.08 1.40 -17.74
CA ALA A 561 -5.18 0.08 -18.35
C ALA A 561 -5.86 0.11 -19.73
N SER A 562 -6.77 1.06 -19.96
CA SER A 562 -7.53 1.17 -21.21
C SER A 562 -6.63 1.56 -22.40
N SER A 563 -5.76 2.54 -22.19
CA SER A 563 -4.81 3.03 -23.20
C SER A 563 -3.46 2.32 -23.16
N GLY A 564 -3.19 1.54 -22.10
CA GLY A 564 -1.88 0.96 -21.83
C GLY A 564 -0.83 1.98 -21.38
N ALA A 565 -1.22 3.25 -21.15
CA ALA A 565 -0.29 4.33 -20.86
C ALA A 565 0.50 4.06 -19.56
N THR A 566 1.82 4.16 -19.65
CA THR A 566 2.77 3.91 -18.56
C THR A 566 3.22 5.19 -17.87
N LYS A 567 3.83 5.07 -16.69
CA LYS A 567 4.43 6.20 -15.97
C LYS A 567 5.53 6.88 -16.79
N ARG A 568 6.26 6.10 -17.60
CA ARG A 568 7.26 6.58 -18.55
C ARG A 568 6.61 7.52 -19.56
N GLN A 569 5.55 7.06 -20.22
CA GLN A 569 4.81 7.88 -21.18
C GLN A 569 4.22 9.14 -20.54
N VAL A 570 3.75 9.06 -19.28
CA VAL A 570 3.32 10.26 -18.54
C VAL A 570 4.48 11.24 -18.28
N ALA A 571 5.67 10.74 -17.94
CA ALA A 571 6.86 11.58 -17.74
C ALA A 571 7.35 12.19 -19.06
N GLU A 572 7.43 11.39 -20.13
CA GLU A 572 7.76 11.83 -21.49
C GLU A 572 6.77 12.86 -22.00
N TYR A 573 5.46 12.64 -21.76
CA TYR A 573 4.42 13.60 -22.05
C TYR A 573 4.70 14.94 -21.36
N TYR A 574 4.85 14.94 -20.02
CA TYR A 574 5.06 16.18 -19.27
C TYR A 574 6.39 16.86 -19.61
N ALA A 575 7.41 16.10 -20.01
CA ALA A 575 8.65 16.65 -20.54
C ALA A 575 8.41 17.33 -21.90
N SER A 576 7.69 16.67 -22.82
CA SER A 576 7.41 17.18 -24.16
C SER A 576 6.53 18.43 -24.17
N VAL A 577 5.60 18.56 -23.22
CA VAL A 577 4.71 19.73 -23.11
C VAL A 577 5.19 20.77 -22.10
N ALA A 578 6.39 20.61 -21.52
CA ALA A 578 6.88 21.49 -20.46
C ALA A 578 6.89 22.96 -20.89
N ASP A 579 7.36 23.27 -22.09
CA ASP A 579 7.42 24.66 -22.59
C ASP A 579 6.03 25.29 -22.77
N TRP A 580 5.02 24.48 -23.11
CA TRP A 580 3.63 24.90 -23.24
C TRP A 580 2.92 25.04 -21.89
N LEU A 581 3.22 24.15 -20.96
CA LEU A 581 2.57 24.06 -19.65
C LEU A 581 3.15 25.06 -18.65
N MET A 582 4.47 25.27 -18.63
CA MET A 582 5.14 26.09 -17.63
C MET A 582 4.64 27.54 -17.57
N PRO A 583 4.33 28.25 -18.68
CA PRO A 583 3.71 29.57 -18.63
C PRO A 583 2.37 29.60 -17.87
N GLN A 584 1.66 28.48 -17.83
CA GLN A 584 0.35 28.32 -17.21
C GLN A 584 0.44 27.92 -15.73
N LEU A 585 1.56 27.33 -15.32
CA LEU A 585 1.84 26.85 -13.96
C LEU A 585 2.70 27.84 -13.14
N LYS A 586 3.60 28.57 -13.80
CA LYS A 586 4.58 29.45 -13.18
C LYS A 586 3.92 30.47 -12.25
N ASP A 587 4.53 30.65 -11.08
CA ASP A 587 4.14 31.55 -10.00
C ASP A 587 2.75 31.25 -9.42
N ARG A 588 2.07 30.17 -9.82
CA ARG A 588 0.73 29.84 -9.33
C ARG A 588 0.77 28.72 -8.29
N PRO A 589 0.07 28.89 -7.16
CA PRO A 589 -0.18 27.78 -6.26
C PRO A 589 -0.87 26.63 -6.98
N VAL A 590 -0.32 25.43 -6.82
CA VAL A 590 -0.77 24.22 -7.48
C VAL A 590 -1.14 23.15 -6.47
N ALA A 591 -2.27 22.48 -6.72
CA ALA A 591 -2.63 21.23 -6.09
C ALA A 591 -2.39 20.08 -7.08
N LEU A 592 -1.88 18.96 -6.57
CA LEU A 592 -1.56 17.78 -7.37
C LEU A 592 -2.65 16.74 -7.17
N VAL A 593 -3.11 16.12 -8.25
CA VAL A 593 -3.85 14.86 -8.18
C VAL A 593 -2.88 13.76 -8.52
N ARG A 594 -2.58 12.94 -7.52
CA ARG A 594 -1.61 11.85 -7.64
C ARG A 594 -2.34 10.52 -7.76
N ALA A 595 -1.86 9.67 -8.65
CA ALA A 595 -2.35 8.31 -8.85
C ALA A 595 -1.20 7.30 -8.63
N PRO A 596 -0.82 7.00 -7.38
CA PRO A 596 0.28 6.10 -7.07
C PRO A 596 0.09 4.68 -7.62
N ASP A 597 -1.15 4.24 -7.76
CA ASP A 597 -1.51 2.92 -8.27
C ASP A 597 -2.18 2.96 -9.66
N GLY A 598 -2.14 4.11 -10.35
CA GLY A 598 -2.86 4.32 -11.61
C GLY A 598 -4.32 4.73 -11.40
N LEU A 599 -5.09 4.81 -12.49
CA LEU A 599 -6.49 5.27 -12.49
C LEU A 599 -7.44 4.33 -11.74
N GLU A 600 -7.10 3.05 -11.64
CA GLU A 600 -7.90 2.05 -10.90
C GLU A 600 -7.73 2.14 -9.38
N GLY A 601 -6.71 2.86 -8.91
CA GLY A 601 -6.42 3.09 -7.50
C GLY A 601 -7.04 4.37 -6.94
N GLU A 602 -6.65 4.72 -5.71
CA GLU A 602 -7.08 5.97 -5.08
C GLU A 602 -6.35 7.19 -5.68
N LEU A 603 -7.11 8.27 -5.89
CA LEU A 603 -6.58 9.56 -6.31
C LEU A 603 -6.36 10.46 -5.09
N PHE A 604 -5.13 10.93 -4.91
CA PHE A 604 -4.77 11.80 -3.79
C PHE A 604 -4.75 13.25 -4.26
N PHE A 605 -5.68 14.05 -3.74
CA PHE A 605 -5.69 15.50 -3.96
C PHE A 605 -4.83 16.19 -2.90
N GLN A 606 -3.66 16.71 -3.29
CA GLN A 606 -2.65 17.23 -2.38
C GLN A 606 -2.38 18.73 -2.65
N LYS A 607 -2.62 19.57 -1.64
CA LYS A 607 -2.41 21.04 -1.71
C LYS A 607 -1.07 21.52 -1.13
N ASN A 608 -0.36 20.67 -0.38
CA ASN A 608 0.85 21.06 0.36
C ASN A 608 2.06 20.14 0.06
N ALA A 609 3.26 20.71 0.15
CA ALA A 609 4.51 20.02 -0.18
C ALA A 609 5.16 19.27 1.02
N GLY A 610 4.67 19.42 2.25
CA GLY A 610 5.40 19.01 3.47
C GLY A 610 5.77 17.52 3.62
N GLN A 611 5.16 16.63 2.83
CA GLN A 611 5.49 15.19 2.77
C GLN A 611 6.09 14.76 1.42
N LEU A 612 6.22 15.67 0.46
CA LEU A 612 6.70 15.43 -0.89
C LEU A 612 8.10 16.03 -1.06
N HIS A 613 9.10 15.19 -1.28
CA HIS A 613 10.43 15.66 -1.68
C HIS A 613 10.41 16.06 -3.17
N LEU A 614 10.06 17.32 -3.45
CA LEU A 614 10.10 17.91 -4.79
C LEU A 614 11.24 18.93 -4.85
N PRO A 615 12.37 18.63 -5.50
CA PRO A 615 13.47 19.57 -5.66
C PRO A 615 12.99 20.86 -6.32
N GLY A 616 13.34 22.02 -5.75
CA GLY A 616 13.00 23.34 -6.31
C GLY A 616 11.53 23.78 -6.14
N VAL A 617 10.69 23.01 -5.44
CA VAL A 617 9.34 23.47 -5.09
C VAL A 617 9.40 24.60 -4.07
N LEU A 618 8.58 25.63 -4.26
CA LEU A 618 8.40 26.68 -3.27
C LEU A 618 7.19 26.33 -2.41
N GLY A 619 7.38 26.25 -1.10
CA GLY A 619 6.31 26.03 -0.13
C GLY A 619 5.95 27.33 0.58
N TYR A 620 4.65 27.56 0.79
CA TYR A 620 4.12 28.68 1.56
C TYR A 620 3.23 28.16 2.67
N ASP A 621 3.34 28.77 3.84
CA ASP A 621 2.53 28.38 4.99
C ASP A 621 1.14 29.07 5.01
N LYS A 622 0.37 28.80 6.06
CA LYS A 622 -0.98 29.37 6.21
C LYS A 622 -0.95 30.89 6.44
N VAL A 623 0.10 31.42 7.05
CA VAL A 623 0.23 32.85 7.35
C VAL A 623 0.49 33.62 6.06
N GLU A 624 1.33 33.08 5.18
CA GLU A 624 1.71 33.74 3.92
C GLU A 624 0.60 33.70 2.85
N ALA A 625 -0.03 32.54 2.65
CA ALA A 625 -0.97 32.34 1.54
C ALA A 625 -2.44 32.18 1.99
N GLY A 626 -2.73 32.29 3.29
CA GLY A 626 -4.03 32.02 3.90
C GLY A 626 -4.36 30.52 4.06
N GLN A 627 -3.62 29.65 3.37
CA GLN A 627 -3.60 28.19 3.53
C GLN A 627 -2.29 27.63 2.97
N ALA A 628 -1.90 26.43 3.41
CA ALA A 628 -0.70 25.78 2.90
C ALA A 628 -0.77 25.63 1.37
N ALA A 629 0.27 26.10 0.68
CA ALA A 629 0.36 26.15 -0.77
C ALA A 629 1.75 25.74 -1.24
N MET A 630 1.84 25.29 -2.50
CA MET A 630 3.10 25.02 -3.16
C MET A 630 3.09 25.55 -4.59
N VAL A 631 4.26 25.96 -5.10
CA VAL A 631 4.44 26.52 -6.44
C VAL A 631 5.55 25.76 -7.15
N ILE A 632 5.29 25.40 -8.42
CA ILE A 632 6.22 24.71 -9.30
C ILE A 632 6.63 25.68 -10.41
N ASN A 633 7.89 26.13 -10.37
CA ASN A 633 8.41 27.15 -11.28
C ASN A 633 9.43 26.64 -12.28
N ARG A 634 9.74 25.34 -12.26
CA ARG A 634 10.77 24.73 -13.11
C ARG A 634 10.31 23.39 -13.69
N PRO A 635 10.71 23.05 -14.93
CA PRO A 635 10.43 21.75 -15.54
C PRO A 635 10.92 20.57 -14.70
N GLU A 636 12.08 20.69 -14.04
CA GLU A 636 12.65 19.59 -13.24
C GLU A 636 11.79 19.30 -12.01
N THR A 637 11.23 20.36 -11.39
CA THR A 637 10.28 20.24 -10.28
C THR A 637 8.96 19.62 -10.74
N LEU A 638 8.49 19.97 -11.95
CA LEU A 638 7.31 19.36 -12.57
C LEU A 638 7.51 17.86 -12.79
N LEU A 639 8.64 17.47 -13.41
CA LEU A 639 8.97 16.06 -13.62
C LEU A 639 9.17 15.33 -12.28
N GLY A 640 9.71 16.00 -11.26
CA GLY A 640 9.74 15.50 -9.88
C GLY A 640 8.34 15.21 -9.34
N ALA A 641 7.35 16.06 -9.63
CA ALA A 641 5.96 15.83 -9.24
C ALA A 641 5.37 14.62 -9.97
N VAL A 642 5.67 14.45 -11.26
CA VAL A 642 5.28 13.27 -12.05
C VAL A 642 5.93 11.99 -11.54
N GLN A 643 7.21 12.05 -11.18
CA GLN A 643 7.92 10.97 -10.50
C GLN A 643 7.22 10.57 -9.18
N MET A 644 6.64 11.54 -8.47
CA MET A 644 5.80 11.33 -7.30
C MET A 644 4.36 10.94 -7.64
N ASN A 645 4.11 10.49 -8.88
CA ASN A 645 2.86 9.97 -9.44
C ASN A 645 1.77 11.04 -9.67
N THR A 646 2.15 12.29 -9.87
CA THR A 646 1.19 13.34 -10.28
C THR A 646 0.67 13.07 -11.68
N LEU A 647 -0.65 13.09 -11.83
CA LEU A 647 -1.33 13.08 -13.12
C LEU A 647 -1.99 14.41 -13.42
N GLU A 648 -2.69 15.02 -12.47
CA GLU A 648 -3.34 16.32 -12.72
C GLU A 648 -2.68 17.46 -11.92
N LEU A 649 -2.58 18.62 -12.54
CA LEU A 649 -2.11 19.87 -11.95
C LEU A 649 -3.28 20.83 -11.87
N HIS A 650 -3.60 21.33 -10.69
CA HIS A 650 -4.73 22.24 -10.46
C HIS A 650 -4.25 23.56 -9.88
N THR A 651 -4.36 24.62 -10.66
CA THR A 651 -3.83 25.94 -10.30
C THR A 651 -4.89 26.85 -9.68
N TRP A 652 -4.47 27.71 -8.75
CA TRP A 652 -5.29 28.81 -8.27
C TRP A 652 -5.51 29.87 -9.35
N ASN A 653 -6.44 30.77 -9.09
CA ASN A 653 -6.70 31.97 -9.91
C ASN A 653 -5.88 33.21 -9.47
N ALA A 654 -4.89 33.01 -8.60
CA ALA A 654 -3.91 34.00 -8.18
C ALA A 654 -2.49 33.45 -8.31
N THR A 655 -1.50 34.30 -8.08
CA THR A 655 -0.06 33.98 -8.13
C THR A 655 0.60 34.29 -6.80
N ASN A 656 1.77 33.71 -6.51
CA ASN A 656 2.59 34.03 -5.35
C ASN A 656 3.16 35.46 -5.31
N LYS A 657 2.95 36.26 -6.36
CA LYS A 657 3.17 37.71 -6.33
C LYS A 657 2.19 38.45 -5.43
N ASP A 658 0.96 37.98 -5.38
CA ASP A 658 -0.11 38.49 -4.52
C ASP A 658 -1.20 37.41 -4.42
N PHE A 659 -1.25 36.73 -3.27
CA PHE A 659 -2.20 35.64 -3.01
C PHE A 659 -3.64 36.13 -2.83
N ASP A 660 -3.85 37.42 -2.55
CA ASP A 660 -5.16 38.01 -2.23
C ASP A 660 -5.81 38.72 -3.41
N LYS A 661 -5.04 38.94 -4.50
CA LYS A 661 -5.52 39.55 -5.74
C LYS A 661 -5.48 38.54 -6.90
N PRO A 662 -6.61 37.89 -7.23
CA PRO A 662 -6.72 37.05 -8.41
C PRO A 662 -6.33 37.82 -9.68
N ASP A 663 -5.62 37.14 -10.58
CA ASP A 663 -5.24 37.66 -11.89
C ASP A 663 -6.01 36.98 -13.03
N ARG A 664 -7.04 36.19 -12.68
CA ARG A 664 -8.05 35.65 -13.59
C ARG A 664 -9.30 35.20 -12.84
N PHE A 665 -10.35 34.92 -13.57
CA PHE A 665 -11.42 34.04 -13.12
C PHE A 665 -11.70 32.96 -14.17
N VAL A 666 -12.36 31.89 -13.74
CA VAL A 666 -12.71 30.75 -14.58
C VAL A 666 -14.21 30.48 -14.48
N LEU A 667 -14.83 30.20 -15.61
CA LEU A 667 -16.17 29.62 -15.70
C LEU A 667 -16.01 28.19 -16.22
N ASP A 668 -16.37 27.20 -15.40
CA ASP A 668 -16.30 25.77 -15.73
C ASP A 668 -17.69 25.27 -16.13
N LEU A 669 -17.91 25.05 -17.43
CA LEU A 669 -19.21 24.62 -17.95
C LEU A 669 -19.33 23.10 -17.76
N ASP A 670 -20.07 22.67 -16.73
CA ASP A 670 -20.27 21.26 -16.37
C ASP A 670 -21.68 20.79 -16.81
N PRO A 671 -21.78 19.95 -17.85
CA PRO A 671 -23.06 19.49 -18.38
C PRO A 671 -23.67 18.36 -17.55
N ASP A 672 -24.99 18.20 -17.64
CA ASP A 672 -25.62 16.91 -17.38
C ASP A 672 -24.97 15.83 -18.26
N PRO A 673 -24.55 14.66 -17.70
CA PRO A 673 -24.03 13.54 -18.48
C PRO A 673 -24.88 13.08 -19.67
N ALA A 674 -26.19 13.30 -19.64
CA ALA A 674 -27.13 12.90 -20.69
C ALA A 674 -27.33 13.97 -21.78
N LEU A 675 -26.77 15.17 -21.63
CA LEU A 675 -26.89 16.22 -22.64
C LEU A 675 -26.03 15.93 -23.87
N PRO A 676 -26.53 16.21 -25.09
CA PRO A 676 -25.73 16.10 -26.29
C PRO A 676 -24.62 17.16 -26.32
N TRP A 677 -23.48 16.82 -26.91
CA TRP A 677 -22.31 17.72 -27.01
C TRP A 677 -22.65 19.08 -27.65
N LYS A 678 -23.59 19.11 -28.60
CA LYS A 678 -24.08 20.36 -29.21
C LYS A 678 -24.57 21.37 -28.17
N ALA A 679 -25.21 20.92 -27.09
CA ALA A 679 -25.65 21.80 -26.01
C ALA A 679 -24.48 22.48 -25.29
N MET A 680 -23.33 21.80 -25.16
CA MET A 680 -22.11 22.38 -24.62
C MET A 680 -21.58 23.50 -25.52
N LEU A 681 -21.56 23.28 -26.83
CA LEU A 681 -21.10 24.29 -27.80
C LEU A 681 -21.99 25.53 -27.77
N GLU A 682 -23.31 25.34 -27.77
CA GLU A 682 -24.30 26.42 -27.69
C GLU A 682 -24.17 27.20 -26.37
N ALA A 683 -24.06 26.52 -25.22
CA ALA A 683 -23.86 27.18 -23.93
C ALA A 683 -22.53 27.95 -23.85
N THR A 684 -21.47 27.41 -24.45
CA THR A 684 -20.17 28.09 -24.52
C THR A 684 -20.27 29.35 -25.37
N GLN A 685 -20.92 29.29 -26.53
CA GLN A 685 -21.15 30.48 -27.38
C GLN A 685 -21.98 31.55 -26.65
N LEU A 686 -23.06 31.18 -25.96
CA LEU A 686 -23.85 32.14 -25.17
C LEU A 686 -23.00 32.82 -24.10
N THR A 687 -22.12 32.07 -23.43
CA THR A 687 -21.20 32.60 -22.42
C THR A 687 -20.19 33.57 -23.04
N LEU A 688 -19.64 33.23 -24.22
CA LEU A 688 -18.69 34.07 -24.95
C LEU A 688 -19.33 35.36 -25.43
N THR A 689 -20.54 35.31 -25.97
CA THR A 689 -21.29 36.51 -26.41
C THR A 689 -21.48 37.50 -25.27
N LEU A 690 -21.88 37.03 -24.08
CA LEU A 690 -21.99 37.91 -22.91
C LEU A 690 -20.64 38.54 -22.52
N LEU A 691 -19.55 37.77 -22.58
CA LEU A 691 -18.23 38.28 -22.25
C LEU A 691 -17.73 39.31 -23.28
N ASP A 692 -18.09 39.16 -24.56
CA ASP A 692 -17.82 40.16 -25.60
C ASP A 692 -18.60 41.46 -25.36
N GLU A 693 -19.88 41.38 -24.99
CA GLU A 693 -20.70 42.56 -24.64
C GLU A 693 -20.17 43.34 -23.43
N LEU A 694 -19.42 42.65 -22.58
CA LEU A 694 -18.70 43.22 -21.45
C LEU A 694 -17.31 43.72 -21.83
N GLY A 695 -16.83 43.43 -23.04
CA GLY A 695 -15.51 43.83 -23.52
C GLY A 695 -14.37 43.06 -22.85
N LEU A 696 -14.62 41.82 -22.40
CA LEU A 696 -13.61 40.97 -21.78
C LEU A 696 -13.01 40.03 -22.82
N LYS A 697 -11.69 40.08 -22.98
CA LYS A 697 -10.94 39.06 -23.75
C LYS A 697 -10.94 37.75 -22.97
N VAL A 698 -11.20 36.66 -23.67
CA VAL A 698 -11.43 35.32 -23.11
C VAL A 698 -10.50 34.31 -23.77
N PHE A 699 -10.17 33.27 -23.02
CA PHE A 699 -9.28 32.19 -23.45
C PHE A 699 -9.94 30.86 -23.12
N LEU A 700 -10.05 30.00 -24.13
CA LEU A 700 -10.79 28.75 -24.02
C LEU A 700 -9.86 27.56 -23.88
N LYS A 701 -10.29 26.56 -23.11
CA LYS A 701 -9.69 25.23 -23.17
C LYS A 701 -10.72 24.15 -22.93
N THR A 702 -10.54 23.00 -23.56
CA THR A 702 -11.28 21.80 -23.17
C THR A 702 -10.90 21.42 -21.75
N SER A 703 -11.84 20.82 -21.01
CA SER A 703 -11.54 20.34 -19.65
C SER A 703 -10.70 19.06 -19.64
N GLY A 704 -10.70 18.27 -20.72
CA GLY A 704 -10.27 16.86 -20.70
C GLY A 704 -11.30 15.96 -20.01
N GLY A 705 -12.47 16.49 -19.62
CA GLY A 705 -13.57 15.74 -19.04
C GLY A 705 -14.78 15.81 -19.97
N LYS A 706 -15.85 16.46 -19.50
CA LYS A 706 -17.10 16.62 -20.26
C LYS A 706 -17.41 18.07 -20.63
N GLY A 707 -16.66 19.03 -20.09
CA GLY A 707 -16.96 20.46 -20.17
C GLY A 707 -15.89 21.30 -20.86
N ILE A 708 -16.17 22.60 -20.98
CA ILE A 708 -15.24 23.63 -21.47
C ILE A 708 -14.96 24.61 -20.34
N HIS A 709 -13.69 25.01 -20.20
CA HIS A 709 -13.29 26.08 -19.31
C HIS A 709 -13.14 27.38 -20.09
N VAL A 710 -13.81 28.43 -19.62
CA VAL A 710 -13.62 29.80 -20.09
C VAL A 710 -12.76 30.54 -19.07
N VAL A 711 -11.60 31.02 -19.50
CA VAL A 711 -10.63 31.72 -18.65
C VAL A 711 -10.57 33.18 -19.03
N VAL A 712 -10.72 34.05 -18.03
CA VAL A 712 -10.73 35.51 -18.24
C VAL A 712 -9.61 36.13 -17.40
N PRO A 713 -8.49 36.55 -18.02
CA PRO A 713 -7.39 37.19 -17.28
C PRO A 713 -7.82 38.55 -16.75
N LEU A 714 -7.29 38.93 -15.60
CA LEU A 714 -7.57 40.19 -14.92
C LEU A 714 -6.26 40.83 -14.44
N THR A 715 -6.25 42.15 -14.42
CA THR A 715 -5.26 42.91 -13.66
C THR A 715 -5.57 42.77 -12.18
N ARG A 716 -4.54 42.52 -11.35
CA ARG A 716 -4.60 42.30 -9.89
C ARG A 716 -5.09 43.54 -9.10
N ARG A 717 -6.37 43.90 -9.28
CA ARG A 717 -7.02 45.04 -8.61
C ARG A 717 -8.09 44.55 -7.63
N ALA A 718 -8.93 43.63 -8.10
CA ALA A 718 -10.03 43.06 -7.33
C ALA A 718 -9.56 42.00 -6.33
N GLY A 719 -10.24 41.90 -5.19
CA GLY A 719 -10.04 40.80 -4.23
C GLY A 719 -10.86 39.55 -4.62
N TRP A 720 -10.65 38.44 -3.90
CA TRP A 720 -11.34 37.17 -4.14
C TRP A 720 -12.87 37.28 -4.16
N ASP A 721 -13.47 37.93 -3.16
CA ASP A 721 -14.92 38.04 -3.06
C ASP A 721 -15.51 38.85 -4.22
N GLU A 722 -14.87 39.96 -4.58
CA GLU A 722 -15.28 40.77 -5.74
C GLU A 722 -15.24 39.98 -7.05
N VAL A 723 -14.17 39.21 -7.28
CA VAL A 723 -14.04 38.39 -8.49
C VAL A 723 -15.08 37.27 -8.51
N LYS A 724 -15.28 36.62 -7.36
CA LYS A 724 -16.28 35.54 -7.20
C LYS A 724 -17.69 36.08 -7.41
N ASP A 725 -18.05 37.19 -6.77
CA ASP A 725 -19.38 37.81 -6.89
C ASP A 725 -19.66 38.28 -8.31
N PHE A 726 -18.66 38.85 -8.99
CA PHE A 726 -18.77 39.21 -10.40
C PHE A 726 -19.03 37.98 -11.28
N SER A 727 -18.25 36.91 -11.09
CA SER A 727 -18.46 35.65 -11.83
C SER A 727 -19.82 35.00 -11.52
N HIS A 728 -20.30 35.09 -10.28
CA HIS A 728 -21.61 34.59 -9.88
C HIS A 728 -22.74 35.42 -10.51
N ALA A 729 -22.58 36.74 -10.60
CA ALA A 729 -23.56 37.61 -11.25
C ALA A 729 -23.67 37.33 -12.75
N LEU A 730 -22.54 37.08 -13.44
CA LEU A 730 -22.52 36.64 -14.84
C LEU A 730 -23.32 35.35 -15.04
N VAL A 731 -23.04 34.34 -14.21
CA VAL A 731 -23.71 33.04 -14.29
C VAL A 731 -25.20 33.17 -13.99
N ASN A 732 -25.58 33.94 -12.98
CA ASN A 732 -26.99 34.20 -12.66
C ASN A 732 -27.71 34.94 -13.78
N TYR A 733 -27.04 35.90 -14.43
CA TYR A 733 -27.59 36.63 -15.55
C TYR A 733 -27.89 35.68 -16.72
N LEU A 734 -26.93 34.84 -17.11
CA LEU A 734 -27.12 33.82 -18.15
C LEU A 734 -28.19 32.79 -17.79
N ALA A 735 -28.20 32.28 -16.55
CA ALA A 735 -29.19 31.31 -16.10
C ALA A 735 -30.61 31.89 -16.02
N LYS A 736 -30.76 33.21 -15.86
CA LYS A 736 -32.07 33.89 -15.95
C LYS A 736 -32.54 34.09 -17.39
N LEU A 737 -31.61 34.34 -18.32
CA LEU A 737 -31.92 34.49 -19.74
C LEU A 737 -32.25 33.15 -20.41
N PHE A 738 -31.54 32.09 -20.03
CA PHE A 738 -31.67 30.76 -20.61
C PHE A 738 -31.89 29.67 -19.54
N PRO A 739 -32.96 29.76 -18.72
CA PRO A 739 -33.19 28.86 -17.57
C PRO A 739 -33.43 27.41 -17.95
N GLU A 740 -33.84 27.14 -19.19
CA GLU A 740 -34.03 25.82 -19.78
C GLU A 740 -32.72 25.16 -20.25
N ARG A 741 -31.63 25.95 -20.38
CA ARG A 741 -30.32 25.48 -20.83
C ARG A 741 -29.25 25.55 -19.75
N LEU A 742 -29.31 26.57 -18.90
CA LEU A 742 -28.26 26.93 -17.95
C LEU A 742 -28.79 26.90 -16.51
N SER A 743 -27.89 26.55 -15.59
CA SER A 743 -28.14 26.59 -14.15
C SER A 743 -27.03 27.37 -13.45
N ALA A 744 -27.41 28.14 -12.44
CA ALA A 744 -26.49 28.85 -11.55
C ALA A 744 -26.30 28.14 -10.21
N VAL A 745 -26.99 27.02 -9.97
CA VAL A 745 -27.00 26.31 -8.68
C VAL A 745 -26.21 25.02 -8.80
N SER A 746 -25.25 24.84 -7.90
CA SER A 746 -24.42 23.64 -7.85
C SER A 746 -25.21 22.37 -7.49
N GLY A 747 -24.65 21.21 -7.82
CA GLY A 747 -25.22 19.89 -7.50
C GLY A 747 -25.95 19.23 -8.68
N PRO A 748 -25.81 17.90 -8.90
CA PRO A 748 -26.37 17.22 -10.08
C PRO A 748 -27.89 17.38 -10.22
N LYS A 749 -28.63 17.36 -9.10
CA LYS A 749 -30.09 17.52 -9.09
C LYS A 749 -30.57 18.88 -9.62
N ASN A 750 -29.72 19.91 -9.54
CA ASN A 750 -30.05 21.27 -9.93
C ASN A 750 -29.69 21.59 -11.39
N ARG A 751 -29.19 20.59 -12.13
CA ARG A 751 -28.80 20.73 -13.54
C ARG A 751 -29.29 19.58 -14.42
N VAL A 752 -30.34 18.86 -14.01
CA VAL A 752 -30.91 17.79 -14.85
C VAL A 752 -31.34 18.39 -16.20
N GLY A 753 -30.79 17.87 -17.29
CA GLY A 753 -30.99 18.37 -18.66
C GLY A 753 -30.42 19.76 -18.95
N ARG A 754 -29.53 20.29 -18.09
CA ARG A 754 -28.97 21.65 -18.17
C ARG A 754 -27.45 21.66 -17.95
N ILE A 755 -26.81 22.79 -18.24
CA ILE A 755 -25.39 23.02 -17.99
C ILE A 755 -25.25 23.95 -16.78
N PHE A 756 -24.50 23.50 -15.77
CA PHE A 756 -24.13 24.35 -14.66
C PHE A 756 -22.83 25.08 -15.03
N ILE A 757 -22.85 26.42 -14.97
CA ILE A 757 -21.64 27.21 -15.13
C ILE A 757 -21.02 27.39 -13.75
N ASP A 758 -20.05 26.54 -13.42
CA ASP A 758 -19.41 26.52 -12.11
C ASP A 758 -18.48 27.73 -11.93
N TYR A 759 -18.97 28.70 -11.15
CA TYR A 759 -18.23 29.87 -10.69
C TYR A 759 -17.52 29.63 -9.34
N LEU A 760 -17.75 28.50 -8.66
CA LEU A 760 -17.21 28.22 -7.33
C LEU A 760 -15.68 28.04 -7.36
N ARG A 761 -15.11 27.82 -8.54
CA ARG A 761 -13.66 27.81 -8.80
C ARG A 761 -12.98 29.16 -8.52
N ASN A 762 -13.75 30.24 -8.37
CA ASN A 762 -13.25 31.60 -8.15
C ASN A 762 -13.14 31.99 -6.67
N GLY A 763 -13.36 31.06 -5.72
CA GLY A 763 -13.10 31.28 -4.30
C GLY A 763 -11.62 31.13 -3.93
N LYS A 764 -11.18 31.79 -2.84
CA LYS A 764 -9.80 31.65 -2.33
C LYS A 764 -9.47 30.18 -2.07
N GLY A 765 -8.39 29.71 -2.69
CA GLY A 765 -7.92 28.35 -2.51
C GLY A 765 -8.65 27.25 -3.29
N ALA A 766 -9.64 27.63 -4.09
CA ALA A 766 -10.20 26.78 -5.13
C ALA A 766 -9.25 26.71 -6.34
N THR A 767 -9.38 25.64 -7.12
CA THR A 767 -8.43 25.34 -8.18
C THR A 767 -9.12 24.83 -9.44
N THR A 768 -8.46 25.06 -10.58
CA THR A 768 -8.88 24.57 -11.90
C THR A 768 -7.75 23.77 -12.52
N ALA A 769 -8.07 22.66 -13.21
CA ALA A 769 -7.11 21.89 -13.98
C ALA A 769 -6.31 22.81 -14.91
N CYS A 770 -5.00 22.75 -14.84
CA CYS A 770 -4.09 23.58 -15.62
C CYS A 770 -4.20 23.23 -17.11
N ALA A 771 -3.94 24.19 -18.00
CA ALA A 771 -3.79 23.89 -19.42
C ALA A 771 -2.62 22.92 -19.62
N TYR A 772 -2.77 22.00 -20.57
CA TYR A 772 -1.85 20.89 -20.85
C TYR A 772 -1.68 19.86 -19.73
N SER A 773 -2.43 19.98 -18.63
CA SER A 773 -2.50 18.93 -17.61
C SER A 773 -3.26 17.72 -18.15
N LEU A 774 -2.73 16.52 -17.88
CA LEU A 774 -3.51 15.28 -18.02
C LEU A 774 -4.68 15.28 -17.04
N ARG A 775 -5.68 14.45 -17.35
CA ARG A 775 -6.82 14.13 -16.50
C ARG A 775 -6.74 12.68 -16.06
N ALA A 776 -7.03 12.42 -14.79
CA ALA A 776 -7.10 11.09 -14.22
C ALA A 776 -8.42 10.40 -14.61
N ARG A 777 -8.57 10.14 -15.92
CA ARG A 777 -9.73 9.52 -16.57
C ARG A 777 -9.25 8.58 -17.66
N GLU A 778 -10.10 7.64 -18.04
CA GLU A 778 -9.84 6.69 -19.13
C GLU A 778 -9.34 7.41 -20.39
N GLY A 779 -8.23 6.91 -20.96
CA GLY A 779 -7.54 7.50 -22.10
C GLY A 779 -6.55 8.62 -21.75
N LEU A 780 -6.39 8.99 -20.46
CA LEU A 780 -5.61 10.14 -20.00
C LEU A 780 -5.81 11.41 -20.86
N PRO A 781 -7.06 11.91 -20.96
CA PRO A 781 -7.36 13.09 -21.75
C PRO A 781 -6.67 14.33 -21.21
N VAL A 782 -6.45 15.32 -22.07
CA VAL A 782 -5.72 16.55 -21.75
C VAL A 782 -6.66 17.74 -21.71
N SER A 783 -6.43 18.68 -20.79
CA SER A 783 -7.06 20.00 -20.85
C SER A 783 -6.32 20.88 -21.87
N VAL A 784 -6.85 21.03 -23.08
CA VAL A 784 -6.14 21.64 -24.21
C VAL A 784 -6.65 23.04 -24.51
N PRO A 785 -5.79 24.07 -24.54
CA PRO A 785 -6.11 25.39 -25.08
C PRO A 785 -6.61 25.32 -26.51
N ILE A 786 -7.65 26.10 -26.78
CA ILE A 786 -8.28 26.19 -28.10
C ILE A 786 -8.48 27.65 -28.51
N TRP A 787 -8.45 27.86 -29.82
CA TRP A 787 -8.97 29.06 -30.46
C TRP A 787 -10.48 29.14 -30.29
N ARG A 788 -11.02 30.34 -30.42
CA ARG A 788 -12.46 30.53 -30.33
C ARG A 788 -13.18 29.97 -31.56
N GLU A 789 -12.53 30.07 -32.70
CA GLU A 789 -13.02 29.71 -34.02
C GLU A 789 -13.22 28.19 -34.15
N GLU A 790 -12.29 27.40 -33.59
CA GLU A 790 -12.36 25.93 -33.62
C GLU A 790 -13.38 25.33 -32.64
N LEU A 791 -14.03 26.15 -31.79
CA LEU A 791 -15.02 25.69 -30.81
C LEU A 791 -16.11 24.83 -31.46
N THR A 792 -16.59 25.24 -32.64
CA THR A 792 -17.67 24.55 -33.34
C THR A 792 -17.26 23.23 -33.98
N GLU A 793 -15.96 23.02 -34.15
CA GLU A 793 -15.38 21.83 -34.79
C GLU A 793 -15.08 20.72 -33.78
N LEU A 794 -15.13 21.04 -32.47
CA LEU A 794 -14.88 20.08 -31.41
C LEU A 794 -15.93 18.98 -31.38
N LYS A 795 -15.47 17.74 -31.22
CA LYS A 795 -16.33 16.55 -31.09
C LYS A 795 -16.54 16.13 -29.64
N GLY A 796 -15.72 16.64 -28.72
CA GLY A 796 -15.84 16.38 -27.29
C GLY A 796 -14.76 17.08 -26.47
N ALA A 797 -15.01 17.20 -25.17
CA ALA A 797 -14.08 17.84 -24.22
C ALA A 797 -12.82 17.01 -23.91
N ASN A 798 -12.76 15.75 -24.35
CA ASN A 798 -11.69 14.79 -24.10
C ASN A 798 -11.10 14.20 -25.39
N GLN A 799 -11.26 14.87 -26.54
CA GLN A 799 -10.77 14.38 -27.84
C GLN A 799 -9.23 14.31 -27.96
N TRP A 800 -8.52 15.08 -27.13
CA TRP A 800 -7.08 15.03 -27.02
C TRP A 800 -6.65 14.27 -25.77
N THR A 801 -5.68 13.39 -25.95
CA THR A 801 -5.14 12.47 -24.97
C THR A 801 -3.63 12.56 -24.93
N ILE A 802 -3.04 11.91 -23.93
CA ILE A 802 -1.59 11.70 -23.84
C ILE A 802 -0.98 11.19 -25.16
N ASN A 803 -1.74 10.39 -25.94
CA ASN A 803 -1.24 9.71 -27.13
C ASN A 803 -1.27 10.56 -28.39
N ASN A 804 -2.17 11.56 -28.52
CA ASN A 804 -2.37 12.29 -29.78
C ASN A 804 -2.15 13.81 -29.68
N LEU A 805 -1.90 14.36 -28.48
CA LEU A 805 -1.71 15.82 -28.34
C LEU A 805 -0.52 16.33 -29.16
N HIS A 806 0.55 15.54 -29.27
CA HIS A 806 1.76 15.91 -29.99
C HIS A 806 1.50 16.22 -31.47
N GLU A 807 0.56 15.53 -32.11
CA GLU A 807 0.15 15.79 -33.50
C GLU A 807 -0.43 17.20 -33.63
N ARG A 808 -1.29 17.61 -32.69
CA ARG A 808 -1.84 18.96 -32.65
C ARG A 808 -0.77 20.02 -32.40
N LEU A 809 0.12 19.79 -31.45
CA LEU A 809 1.16 20.77 -31.09
C LEU A 809 2.20 20.97 -32.21
N ALA A 810 2.36 19.99 -33.10
CA ALA A 810 3.23 20.12 -34.26
C ALA A 810 2.67 21.09 -35.33
N GLU A 811 1.35 21.29 -35.37
CA GLU A 811 0.67 22.02 -36.44
C GLU A 811 0.08 23.38 -35.99
N ILE A 812 0.09 23.69 -34.69
CA ILE A 812 -0.61 24.85 -34.14
C ILE A 812 0.32 25.83 -33.44
N GLU A 813 0.02 27.12 -33.57
CA GLU A 813 0.55 28.17 -32.69
C GLU A 813 -0.26 28.24 -31.38
N ASP A 814 0.35 28.76 -30.30
CA ASP A 814 -0.31 28.83 -28.98
C ASP A 814 -1.59 29.68 -28.99
N PRO A 815 -2.79 29.07 -28.80
CA PRO A 815 -4.05 29.82 -28.74
C PRO A 815 -4.10 30.83 -27.59
N TRP A 816 -3.22 30.67 -26.60
CA TRP A 816 -3.15 31.52 -25.40
C TRP A 816 -1.95 32.47 -25.39
N ALA A 817 -1.22 32.63 -26.50
CA ALA A 817 -0.02 33.49 -26.59
C ALA A 817 -0.24 34.93 -26.07
N ASP A 818 -1.46 35.46 -26.24
CA ASP A 818 -1.85 36.80 -25.82
C ASP A 818 -2.33 36.93 -24.37
N MET A 819 -2.56 35.82 -23.66
CA MET A 819 -3.16 35.84 -22.32
C MET A 819 -2.30 36.66 -21.35
N ALA A 820 -0.97 36.46 -21.37
CA ALA A 820 -0.04 37.18 -20.51
C ALA A 820 0.05 38.69 -20.83
N LYS A 821 -0.27 39.09 -22.07
CA LYS A 821 -0.26 40.49 -22.54
C LYS A 821 -1.59 41.20 -22.25
N THR A 822 -2.65 40.46 -22.04
CA THR A 822 -3.99 41.01 -21.82
C THR A 822 -4.04 41.81 -20.52
N ARG A 823 -4.54 43.05 -20.59
CA ARG A 823 -4.74 43.94 -19.45
C ARG A 823 -6.19 44.40 -19.45
N GLN A 824 -6.97 43.83 -18.55
CA GLN A 824 -8.38 44.18 -18.34
C GLN A 824 -8.72 44.10 -16.86
N SER A 825 -9.83 44.69 -16.44
CA SER A 825 -10.28 44.68 -15.05
C SER A 825 -11.80 44.72 -14.98
N ILE A 826 -12.37 44.24 -13.88
CA ILE A 826 -13.79 44.40 -13.60
C ILE A 826 -14.09 45.89 -13.40
N THR A 827 -14.95 46.46 -14.25
CA THR A 827 -15.31 47.88 -14.20
C THR A 827 -16.67 48.09 -13.51
N ALA A 828 -16.92 49.30 -13.01
CA ALA A 828 -18.23 49.66 -12.46
C ALA A 828 -19.36 49.52 -13.50
N GLY A 829 -19.08 49.79 -14.78
CA GLY A 829 -20.04 49.59 -15.86
C GLY A 829 -20.43 48.11 -16.04
N MET A 830 -19.45 47.20 -16.00
CA MET A 830 -19.70 45.75 -16.05
C MET A 830 -20.52 45.29 -14.83
N ARG A 831 -20.15 45.73 -13.62
CA ARG A 831 -20.89 45.44 -12.38
C ARG A 831 -22.36 45.88 -12.47
N LYS A 832 -22.60 47.11 -12.93
CA LYS A 832 -23.95 47.66 -13.12
C LYS A 832 -24.76 46.84 -14.14
N LYS A 833 -24.17 46.48 -15.29
CA LYS A 833 -24.81 45.61 -16.29
C LYS A 833 -25.22 44.25 -15.67
N MET A 834 -24.42 43.72 -14.75
CA MET A 834 -24.67 42.46 -14.06
C MET A 834 -25.51 42.58 -12.77
N GLY A 835 -26.06 43.77 -12.48
CA GLY A 835 -26.91 43.99 -11.30
C GLY A 835 -26.17 44.02 -9.96
N LEU A 836 -24.85 44.25 -9.98
CA LEU A 836 -24.03 44.45 -8.79
C LEU A 836 -23.93 45.94 -8.45
N LYS A 837 -23.84 46.23 -7.13
CA LYS A 837 -23.64 47.58 -6.61
C LYS A 837 -22.22 48.10 -6.86
#